data_AF-A0A9W4G563-F1
#
_entry.id   AF-A0A9W4G563-F1
#
_cell.length_a   1.000
_cell.length_b   1.000
_cell.length_c   1.000
_cell.angle_alpha   90.00
_cell.angle_beta   90.00
_cell.angle_gamma   90.00
#
_symmetry.space_group_name_H-M   'P 1'
#
loop_
_entity.id
_entity.type
_entity.pdbx_description
1 polymer ?
#
loop_
_entity_poly.entity_id
_entity_poly.type
_entity_poly.pdbx_seq_one_letter_code
_entity_poly.pdbx_strand_id
1 'polypeptide(L)'
;MVQRRSQTFFKQILLGTLASTILQLSIPLTSLSQANATLGVIRDSEQLAEWNTIEQRLKASRIRYQTVDLNTIKSIADLQGIRVLFLPNTTVIKTEQAKILQEWAKQGGQVIASGPVGERSTPLVRQLLRSILGSYWAFPLTVPAKPQVAKNRCRSRDTLCPSLTTWGPTQQNPNPVEGGVLIPTTLESYTAGIWEASGSSPAVITTQKSTYLGWRWGNQSSADMDIAWLQAAVSRHGLGTTATTPVASSPVVPPPVPVTPLVPTSQPPVATRPNPTPPPPVATRPNPTPPPAVPTRSNTNLPQPITPTVKPTAIAPSPRSVTAPVVPQIPPSPPRATTPPPPTVTATRTLPNTPAVPSSFIDPSEQTAPAGLEVQPGNEPIEELTAIAMRQELVDLLGRFENALIASNSGNVPINLQVASTQLMAAQGGSLASANFQQSDAIITKARQVIKDFPELVAHQNWGEARRQWLEIRQQLWQHYPTEGERLGAEIRAVWLDRGTIVKAGGEAGLAQVFDRLASAGINTVYFETINAGYPIYPSHIAPQQNPLIRGWNPLEAAVKLAHERGMELHAWIWVFAVGNDRHNQILGQPSSFLSPVIQAHPDWVNINNYGELRNSRDHKVYLDPANREARAYLLRLINEITAYNVDGLQLDYIRYPFQDPGGNYTYGYGKAGREQFRQLTGVDPVNITPKNPQLWNQWTQFKTNQVTSFVAEVSQFLKQQKPNVILSVAVFPHPEQERILKIQQHWEVWAKQGYVDLIVPMTYAMDTNRLKRITQPLTQEQRLGSALISPAIKLLNLPEIVAIDQLQSLRDLSTGGYSIFAVETIGNNLQNYFRRTQNSSQTTQPAIPYRQPFAAAHDRYLALKREWSFLLSNDQLWIRDGELKALSTQAEDLAQTLKQLEDNPSPQTLGIAQQKLATFQKQFQTSMRLQALERPYQVSSWGNRLASIEMLLRYGERKIKN
;
A
#
# COMPACT_ATOMS: atom_id res chain seq x y z
N MET A 1 -14.58 -39.07 -32.40
CA MET A 1 -13.33 -38.31 -32.15
C MET A 1 -12.76 -38.45 -30.73
N VAL A 2 -13.57 -38.56 -29.66
CA VAL A 2 -13.11 -38.58 -28.24
C VAL A 2 -11.90 -39.50 -27.98
N GLN A 3 -11.86 -40.68 -28.57
CA GLN A 3 -10.79 -41.67 -28.40
C GLN A 3 -9.40 -41.20 -28.87
N ARG A 4 -9.29 -40.23 -29.80
CA ARG A 4 -8.01 -39.57 -30.14
C ARG A 4 -7.64 -38.45 -29.15
N ARG A 5 -8.61 -37.81 -28.49
CA ARG A 5 -8.33 -36.73 -27.51
C ARG A 5 -7.71 -37.28 -26.21
N SER A 6 -8.12 -38.45 -25.73
CA SER A 6 -7.47 -39.08 -24.56
C SER A 6 -6.09 -39.65 -24.87
N GLN A 7 -5.87 -40.22 -26.07
CA GLN A 7 -4.60 -40.85 -26.43
C GLN A 7 -3.42 -39.88 -26.51
N THR A 8 -3.61 -38.63 -26.97
CA THR A 8 -2.52 -37.64 -27.00
C THR A 8 -2.10 -37.23 -25.59
N PHE A 9 -3.08 -36.97 -24.71
CA PHE A 9 -2.85 -36.61 -23.30
C PHE A 9 -2.14 -37.75 -22.54
N PHE A 10 -2.64 -38.98 -22.67
CA PHE A 10 -1.98 -40.15 -22.06
C PHE A 10 -0.60 -40.44 -22.67
N LYS A 11 -0.36 -40.20 -23.97
CA LYS A 11 0.97 -40.38 -24.56
C LYS A 11 1.98 -39.35 -24.07
N GLN A 12 1.60 -38.07 -23.91
CA GLN A 12 2.49 -37.06 -23.35
C GLN A 12 2.82 -37.36 -21.87
N ILE A 13 1.83 -37.80 -21.09
CA ILE A 13 2.07 -38.22 -19.70
C ILE A 13 2.95 -39.48 -19.64
N LEU A 14 2.66 -40.54 -20.41
CA LEU A 14 3.48 -41.76 -20.39
C LEU A 14 4.92 -41.53 -20.85
N LEU A 15 5.13 -40.77 -21.93
CA LEU A 15 6.48 -40.46 -22.43
C LEU A 15 7.26 -39.58 -21.44
N GLY A 16 6.58 -38.66 -20.75
CA GLY A 16 7.16 -37.90 -19.64
C GLY A 16 7.53 -38.76 -18.43
N THR A 17 6.74 -39.78 -18.09
CA THR A 17 7.02 -40.64 -16.92
C THR A 17 8.01 -41.78 -17.19
N LEU A 18 8.00 -42.37 -18.40
CA LEU A 18 8.86 -43.52 -18.73
C LEU A 18 10.32 -43.13 -18.98
N ALA A 19 10.58 -41.89 -19.45
CA ALA A 19 11.93 -41.37 -19.60
C ALA A 19 12.64 -41.13 -18.25
N SER A 20 11.89 -40.94 -17.16
CA SER A 20 12.45 -40.64 -15.83
C SER A 20 12.61 -41.86 -14.91
N THR A 21 12.06 -43.03 -15.26
CA THR A 21 12.05 -44.21 -14.37
C THR A 21 13.19 -45.22 -14.57
N ILE A 22 14.09 -45.04 -15.56
CA ILE A 22 15.16 -46.02 -15.87
C ILE A 22 16.58 -45.47 -15.58
N LEU A 23 16.70 -44.22 -15.08
CA LEU A 23 18.01 -43.57 -14.84
C LEU A 23 18.18 -42.96 -13.44
N GLN A 24 17.54 -43.55 -12.41
CA GLN A 24 17.84 -43.28 -10.98
C GLN A 24 18.03 -44.54 -10.11
N LEU A 25 18.20 -45.72 -10.72
CA LEU A 25 18.61 -46.94 -10.00
C LEU A 25 20.12 -46.97 -9.72
N SER A 26 20.62 -46.08 -8.85
CA SER A 26 21.86 -46.21 -8.04
C SER A 26 22.20 -44.96 -7.20
N ILE A 27 21.23 -44.42 -6.45
CA ILE A 27 21.54 -43.54 -5.31
C ILE A 27 20.77 -44.07 -4.10
N PRO A 28 21.42 -44.37 -2.96
CA PRO A 28 20.73 -44.88 -1.78
C PRO A 28 19.89 -43.77 -1.15
N LEU A 29 18.56 -43.89 -1.29
CA LEU A 29 17.58 -43.14 -0.51
C LEU A 29 17.72 -43.51 0.98
N THR A 30 18.60 -42.80 1.67
CA THR A 30 18.77 -42.85 3.12
C THR A 30 17.57 -42.19 3.79
N SER A 31 16.47 -42.94 3.90
CA SER A 31 15.33 -42.57 4.73
C SER A 31 15.81 -42.20 6.13
N LEU A 32 15.54 -40.97 6.58
CA LEU A 32 15.89 -40.54 7.92
C LEU A 32 15.16 -41.41 8.95
N SER A 33 15.90 -42.36 9.52
CA SER A 33 15.38 -43.33 10.49
C SER A 33 14.74 -42.62 11.67
N GLN A 34 13.53 -43.08 12.05
CA GLN A 34 12.76 -42.50 13.15
C GLN A 34 13.41 -42.68 14.53
N ALA A 35 14.51 -43.45 14.63
CA ALA A 35 15.09 -43.89 15.89
C ALA A 35 15.77 -42.81 16.75
N ASN A 36 16.30 -41.72 16.16
CA ASN A 36 17.20 -40.78 16.87
C ASN A 36 17.08 -39.30 16.43
N ALA A 37 15.90 -38.81 16.09
CA ALA A 37 15.72 -37.39 15.72
C ALA A 37 15.84 -36.44 16.92
N THR A 38 16.89 -35.60 16.94
CA THR A 38 17.14 -34.54 17.94
C THR A 38 16.58 -33.18 17.52
N LEU A 39 16.32 -32.31 18.51
CA LEU A 39 16.13 -30.88 18.28
C LEU A 39 17.49 -30.20 18.05
N GLY A 40 17.72 -29.62 16.88
CA GLY A 40 18.84 -28.71 16.67
C GLY A 40 18.52 -27.34 17.27
N VAL A 41 19.45 -26.71 17.97
CA VAL A 41 19.29 -25.34 18.47
C VAL A 41 20.40 -24.46 17.92
N ILE A 42 20.03 -23.41 17.20
CA ILE A 42 20.96 -22.42 16.68
C ILE A 42 21.54 -21.59 17.84
N ARG A 43 22.88 -21.60 17.93
CA ARG A 43 23.67 -20.65 18.69
C ARG A 43 24.23 -19.59 17.75
N ASP A 44 24.01 -18.34 18.10
CA ASP A 44 24.54 -17.18 17.40
C ASP A 44 25.70 -16.56 18.21
N SER A 45 26.84 -16.35 17.54
CA SER A 45 28.02 -15.69 18.09
C SER A 45 27.76 -14.24 18.51
N GLU A 46 26.76 -13.55 17.93
CA GLU A 46 26.38 -12.20 18.34
C GLU A 46 25.54 -12.16 19.64
N GLN A 47 25.13 -13.32 20.20
CA GLN A 47 24.19 -13.42 21.32
C GLN A 47 24.76 -14.04 22.59
N LEU A 48 26.08 -14.02 22.77
CA LEU A 48 26.77 -14.67 23.90
C LEU A 48 26.24 -14.27 25.30
N ALA A 49 25.70 -13.06 25.45
CA ALA A 49 25.10 -12.59 26.71
C ALA A 49 23.72 -13.24 27.01
N GLU A 50 22.89 -13.47 25.99
CA GLU A 50 21.56 -14.11 26.14
C GLU A 50 21.67 -15.64 26.20
N TRP A 51 22.72 -16.21 25.58
CA TRP A 51 22.90 -17.65 25.43
C TRP A 51 22.87 -18.44 26.74
N ASN A 52 23.45 -17.91 27.82
CA ASN A 52 23.50 -18.61 29.11
C ASN A 52 22.09 -18.90 29.67
N THR A 53 21.16 -17.95 29.53
CA THR A 53 19.77 -18.10 30.03
C THR A 53 18.91 -18.93 29.08
N ILE A 54 19.20 -18.88 27.77
CA ILE A 54 18.66 -19.80 26.75
C ILE A 54 19.07 -21.25 27.08
N GLU A 55 20.35 -21.50 27.37
CA GLU A 55 20.87 -22.84 27.66
C GLU A 55 20.35 -23.40 29.00
N GLN A 56 20.19 -22.55 30.02
CA GLN A 56 19.52 -22.93 31.27
C GLN A 56 18.07 -23.40 31.03
N ARG A 57 17.31 -22.74 30.15
CA ARG A 57 15.93 -23.12 29.81
C ARG A 57 15.86 -24.39 28.98
N LEU A 58 16.79 -24.61 28.05
CA LEU A 58 16.90 -25.88 27.32
C LEU A 58 17.13 -27.05 28.29
N LYS A 59 18.07 -26.92 29.23
CA LYS A 59 18.34 -27.94 30.27
C LYS A 59 17.12 -28.18 31.16
N ALA A 60 16.46 -27.11 31.61
CA ALA A 60 15.24 -27.20 32.42
C ALA A 60 14.05 -27.84 31.66
N SER A 61 13.95 -27.65 30.33
CA SER A 61 12.87 -28.19 29.51
C SER A 61 12.86 -29.71 29.37
N ARG A 62 13.98 -30.38 29.68
CA ARG A 62 14.21 -31.84 29.50
C ARG A 62 14.06 -32.34 28.05
N ILE A 63 14.00 -31.45 27.06
CA ILE A 63 14.01 -31.81 25.64
C ILE A 63 15.43 -32.24 25.25
N ARG A 64 15.57 -33.36 24.51
CA ARG A 64 16.88 -33.75 23.95
C ARG A 64 17.22 -32.86 22.75
N TYR A 65 18.30 -32.09 22.89
CA TYR A 65 18.75 -31.12 21.91
C TYR A 65 20.26 -31.23 21.62
N GLN A 66 20.67 -30.71 20.47
CA GLN A 66 22.08 -30.49 20.11
C GLN A 66 22.28 -29.03 19.67
N THR A 67 23.33 -28.39 20.16
CA THR A 67 23.68 -27.01 19.77
C THR A 67 24.39 -27.00 18.42
N VAL A 68 24.02 -26.08 17.54
CA VAL A 68 24.64 -25.85 16.23
C VAL A 68 25.05 -24.37 16.14
N ASP A 69 26.32 -24.07 15.86
CA ASP A 69 26.74 -22.68 15.62
C ASP A 69 26.25 -22.23 14.25
N LEU A 70 25.59 -21.07 14.20
CA LEU A 70 25.07 -20.50 12.96
C LEU A 70 26.17 -20.33 11.90
N ASN A 71 27.40 -20.01 12.31
CA ASN A 71 28.54 -19.78 11.42
C ASN A 71 29.22 -21.07 10.93
N THR A 72 28.95 -22.24 11.53
CA THR A 72 29.46 -23.51 11.02
C THR A 72 28.57 -24.12 9.94
N ILE A 73 27.31 -23.68 9.81
CA ILE A 73 26.40 -24.12 8.74
C ILE A 73 26.87 -23.56 7.40
N LYS A 74 27.42 -24.43 6.54
CA LYS A 74 27.93 -24.12 5.19
C LYS A 74 27.31 -25.01 4.10
N SER A 75 26.60 -26.06 4.51
CA SER A 75 25.96 -27.07 3.67
C SER A 75 24.76 -27.69 4.39
N ILE A 76 23.95 -28.47 3.67
CA ILE A 76 22.85 -29.24 4.27
C ILE A 76 23.38 -30.40 5.14
N ALA A 77 24.59 -30.90 4.87
CA ALA A 77 25.23 -31.96 5.65
C ALA A 77 25.52 -31.52 7.10
N ASP A 78 25.76 -30.22 7.34
CA ASP A 78 25.92 -29.65 8.68
C ASP A 78 24.64 -29.70 9.53
N LEU A 79 23.50 -30.05 8.91
CA LEU A 79 22.20 -30.27 9.56
C LEU A 79 21.74 -31.75 9.51
N GLN A 80 22.63 -32.68 9.15
CA GLN A 80 22.30 -34.11 9.07
C GLN A 80 21.88 -34.66 10.44
N GLY A 81 20.81 -35.46 10.45
CA GLY A 81 20.19 -36.01 11.68
C GLY A 81 19.25 -35.04 12.41
N ILE A 82 19.32 -33.74 12.13
CA ILE A 82 18.40 -32.75 12.67
C ILE A 82 17.10 -32.77 11.86
N ARG A 83 15.97 -33.02 12.54
CA ARG A 83 14.63 -32.96 11.93
C ARG A 83 13.90 -31.65 12.21
N VAL A 84 14.09 -31.11 13.41
CA VAL A 84 13.51 -29.84 13.85
C VAL A 84 14.65 -28.93 14.29
N LEU A 85 14.65 -27.69 13.80
CA LEU A 85 15.66 -26.68 14.12
C LEU A 85 14.99 -25.51 14.84
N PHE A 86 15.53 -25.11 15.98
CA PHE A 86 15.05 -23.99 16.78
C PHE A 86 16.00 -22.79 16.67
N LEU A 87 15.43 -21.62 16.34
CA LEU A 87 16.12 -20.34 16.22
C LEU A 87 15.69 -19.39 17.35
N PRO A 88 16.37 -19.42 18.51
CA PRO A 88 16.16 -18.43 19.57
C PRO A 88 16.77 -17.09 19.17
N ASN A 89 15.95 -16.03 19.21
CA ASN A 89 16.30 -14.61 19.09
C ASN A 89 17.21 -14.23 17.91
N THR A 90 17.30 -15.05 16.86
CA THR A 90 18.36 -15.03 15.83
C THR A 90 18.28 -13.83 14.87
N THR A 91 18.68 -12.64 15.35
CA THR A 91 18.45 -11.37 14.63
C THR A 91 19.22 -11.23 13.31
N VAL A 92 20.39 -11.89 13.19
CA VAL A 92 21.22 -11.88 11.98
C VAL A 92 21.37 -13.31 11.48
N ILE A 93 20.94 -13.53 10.24
CA ILE A 93 21.23 -14.70 9.41
C ILE A 93 21.79 -14.18 8.09
N LYS A 94 22.88 -14.78 7.60
CA LYS A 94 23.59 -14.40 6.36
C LYS A 94 22.94 -15.09 5.15
N THR A 95 23.16 -14.58 3.94
CA THR A 95 22.51 -15.07 2.71
C THR A 95 22.69 -16.58 2.50
N GLU A 96 23.92 -17.10 2.67
CA GLU A 96 24.20 -18.53 2.44
C GLU A 96 23.58 -19.43 3.52
N GLN A 97 23.64 -19.02 4.79
CA GLN A 97 22.96 -19.70 5.90
C GLN A 97 21.45 -19.79 5.63
N ALA A 98 20.84 -18.70 5.16
CA ALA A 98 19.43 -18.66 4.84
C ALA A 98 19.06 -19.64 3.70
N LYS A 99 19.83 -19.68 2.60
CA LYS A 99 19.64 -20.64 1.49
C LYS A 99 19.66 -22.09 1.99
N ILE A 100 20.66 -22.45 2.80
CA ILE A 100 20.82 -23.79 3.37
C ILE A 100 19.60 -24.17 4.22
N LEU A 101 19.13 -23.26 5.08
CA LEU A 101 17.92 -23.45 5.89
C LEU A 101 16.67 -23.64 5.03
N GLN A 102 16.55 -22.93 3.90
CA GLN A 102 15.43 -23.10 2.98
C GLN A 102 15.45 -24.46 2.28
N GLU A 103 16.61 -24.90 1.78
CA GLU A 103 16.72 -26.17 1.06
C GLU A 103 16.54 -27.38 2.00
N TRP A 104 17.13 -27.32 3.20
CA TRP A 104 16.85 -28.29 4.27
C TRP A 104 15.35 -28.34 4.64
N ALA A 105 14.67 -27.19 4.68
CA ALA A 105 13.22 -27.13 4.89
C ALA A 105 12.39 -27.62 3.68
N LYS A 106 12.89 -27.53 2.43
CA LYS A 106 12.27 -28.18 1.26
C LYS A 106 12.31 -29.71 1.45
N GLN A 107 13.46 -30.25 1.85
CA GLN A 107 13.71 -31.69 2.09
C GLN A 107 13.00 -32.29 3.33
N GLY A 108 12.18 -31.50 4.04
CA GLY A 108 11.33 -31.97 5.14
C GLY A 108 11.76 -31.53 6.53
N GLY A 109 12.85 -30.76 6.66
CA GLY A 109 13.20 -30.06 7.89
C GLY A 109 12.10 -29.10 8.35
N GLN A 110 11.93 -28.98 9.67
CA GLN A 110 10.90 -28.14 10.28
C GLN A 110 11.51 -27.10 11.23
N VAL A 111 10.92 -25.91 11.30
CA VAL A 111 11.53 -24.76 11.99
C VAL A 111 10.67 -24.23 13.13
N ILE A 112 11.26 -24.16 14.32
CA ILE A 112 10.73 -23.36 15.44
C ILE A 112 11.53 -22.05 15.50
N ALA A 113 10.86 -20.91 15.63
CA ALA A 113 11.49 -19.60 15.73
C ALA A 113 10.96 -18.83 16.94
N SER A 114 11.78 -17.99 17.56
CA SER A 114 11.35 -17.07 18.62
C SER A 114 12.13 -15.76 18.59
N GLY A 115 11.49 -14.67 19.02
CA GLY A 115 12.07 -13.33 18.98
C GLY A 115 12.15 -12.75 17.54
N PRO A 116 12.87 -11.62 17.38
CA PRO A 116 13.02 -10.93 16.09
C PRO A 116 13.98 -11.64 15.11
N VAL A 117 13.67 -12.89 14.74
CA VAL A 117 14.48 -13.71 13.82
C VAL A 117 14.64 -13.03 12.45
N GLY A 118 15.89 -12.80 12.06
CA GLY A 118 16.28 -12.14 10.82
C GLY A 118 16.03 -10.63 10.78
N GLU A 119 15.59 -9.98 11.85
CA GLU A 119 15.24 -8.54 11.84
C GLU A 119 16.39 -7.64 11.34
N ARG A 120 17.63 -7.96 11.70
CA ARG A 120 18.85 -7.25 11.27
C ARG A 120 19.47 -7.78 9.97
N SER A 121 18.95 -8.88 9.41
CA SER A 121 19.41 -9.41 8.12
C SER A 121 19.11 -8.49 6.93
N THR A 122 19.72 -8.79 5.78
CA THR A 122 19.41 -8.14 4.51
C THR A 122 17.91 -8.26 4.15
N PRO A 123 17.34 -7.33 3.35
CA PRO A 123 15.96 -7.44 2.87
C PRO A 123 15.67 -8.79 2.20
N LEU A 124 16.66 -9.32 1.47
CA LEU A 124 16.63 -10.61 0.79
C LEU A 124 16.44 -11.78 1.76
N VAL A 125 17.27 -11.88 2.79
CA VAL A 125 17.16 -12.94 3.80
C VAL A 125 15.85 -12.83 4.59
N ARG A 126 15.39 -11.62 4.90
CA ARG A 126 14.08 -11.41 5.53
C ARG A 126 12.92 -11.93 4.67
N GLN A 127 13.00 -11.83 3.34
CA GLN A 127 12.04 -12.45 2.43
C GLN A 127 12.13 -13.99 2.42
N LEU A 128 13.34 -14.55 2.49
CA LEU A 128 13.54 -16.00 2.55
C LEU A 128 12.97 -16.59 3.85
N LEU A 129 13.27 -15.99 4.99
CA LEU A 129 12.79 -16.41 6.31
C LEU A 129 11.26 -16.32 6.41
N ARG A 130 10.64 -15.29 5.81
CA ARG A 130 9.18 -15.18 5.66
C ARG A 130 8.53 -16.33 4.89
N SER A 131 9.27 -16.98 3.98
CA SER A 131 8.82 -18.15 3.23
C SER A 131 8.96 -19.44 4.07
N ILE A 132 10.04 -19.56 4.85
CA ILE A 132 10.30 -20.72 5.72
C ILE A 132 9.36 -20.73 6.94
N LEU A 133 9.17 -19.58 7.57
CA LEU A 133 8.46 -19.42 8.86
C LEU A 133 6.95 -19.12 8.71
N GLY A 134 6.49 -18.86 7.48
CA GLY A 134 5.12 -18.42 7.20
C GLY A 134 4.70 -17.09 7.88
N SER A 135 5.62 -16.38 8.52
CA SER A 135 5.38 -15.12 9.20
C SER A 135 6.68 -14.35 9.43
N TYR A 136 6.56 -13.12 9.94
CA TYR A 136 7.68 -12.35 10.48
C TYR A 136 7.28 -11.59 11.74
N TRP A 137 8.28 -11.34 12.59
CA TRP A 137 8.22 -10.34 13.65
C TRP A 137 8.03 -8.94 13.04
N ALA A 138 6.87 -8.32 13.26
CA ALA A 138 6.54 -7.05 12.64
C ALA A 138 6.98 -5.84 13.48
N PHE A 139 6.72 -5.89 14.79
CA PHE A 139 7.11 -4.88 15.77
C PHE A 139 6.96 -5.43 17.21
N PRO A 140 7.75 -4.96 18.18
CA PRO A 140 7.56 -5.30 19.59
C PRO A 140 6.23 -4.73 20.15
N LEU A 141 5.72 -5.35 21.21
CA LEU A 141 4.60 -4.82 21.97
C LEU A 141 5.03 -3.58 22.78
N THR A 142 4.13 -2.61 22.94
CA THR A 142 4.38 -1.41 23.77
C THR A 142 4.26 -1.66 25.27
N VAL A 143 3.73 -2.82 25.68
CA VAL A 143 3.58 -3.28 27.07
C VAL A 143 3.74 -4.81 27.08
N PRO A 144 4.44 -5.41 28.07
CA PRO A 144 4.47 -6.86 28.24
C PRO A 144 3.07 -7.48 28.35
N ALA A 145 2.84 -8.62 27.70
CA ALA A 145 1.54 -9.29 27.66
C ALA A 145 1.69 -10.81 27.81
N LYS A 146 0.59 -11.54 27.97
CA LYS A 146 0.59 -13.02 28.05
C LYS A 146 0.17 -13.62 26.70
N PRO A 147 0.86 -14.65 26.20
CA PRO A 147 0.44 -15.40 25.02
C PRO A 147 -0.51 -16.53 25.45
N GLN A 148 -1.75 -16.50 24.95
CA GLN A 148 -2.76 -17.54 25.17
C GLN A 148 -3.06 -18.29 23.88
N VAL A 149 -3.43 -19.57 23.98
CA VAL A 149 -3.90 -20.36 22.82
C VAL A 149 -5.14 -19.70 22.22
N ALA A 150 -5.17 -19.56 20.89
CA ALA A 150 -6.28 -18.93 20.20
C ALA A 150 -7.54 -19.81 20.29
N LYS A 151 -8.63 -19.28 20.87
CA LYS A 151 -9.93 -19.97 20.85
C LYS A 151 -10.34 -20.22 19.40
N ASN A 152 -10.62 -21.50 19.09
CA ASN A 152 -10.68 -22.04 17.73
C ASN A 152 -11.52 -21.18 16.76
N ARG A 153 -10.88 -20.58 15.75
CA ARG A 153 -11.51 -19.78 14.67
C ARG A 153 -11.46 -20.48 13.30
N CYS A 154 -11.28 -21.80 13.26
CA CYS A 154 -11.19 -22.54 12.01
C CYS A 154 -12.52 -22.54 11.23
N ARG A 155 -12.42 -22.45 9.90
CA ARG A 155 -13.57 -22.58 9.00
C ARG A 155 -14.00 -24.05 8.94
N SER A 156 -15.29 -24.35 8.92
CA SER A 156 -15.85 -25.71 9.00
C SER A 156 -15.57 -26.66 7.81
N ARG A 157 -14.68 -26.27 6.89
CA ARG A 157 -14.18 -27.10 5.77
C ARG A 157 -12.65 -27.14 5.69
N ASP A 158 -11.97 -26.53 6.65
CA ASP A 158 -10.52 -26.50 6.74
C ASP A 158 -10.05 -27.66 7.63
N THR A 159 -9.50 -28.70 7.01
CA THR A 159 -9.03 -29.92 7.70
C THR A 159 -7.65 -29.76 8.31
N LEU A 160 -6.91 -28.68 7.99
CA LEU A 160 -5.58 -28.40 8.51
C LEU A 160 -5.61 -27.44 9.69
N CYS A 161 -6.41 -26.38 9.61
CA CYS A 161 -6.49 -25.36 10.66
C CYS A 161 -6.64 -25.94 12.08
N PRO A 162 -7.47 -26.97 12.36
CA PRO A 162 -7.56 -27.56 13.69
C PRO A 162 -6.21 -28.10 14.17
N SER A 163 -5.56 -29.00 13.44
CA SER A 163 -4.27 -29.57 13.85
C SER A 163 -3.14 -28.53 13.92
N LEU A 164 -3.26 -27.43 13.19
CA LEU A 164 -2.31 -26.32 13.19
C LEU A 164 -2.57 -25.27 14.30
N THR A 165 -3.75 -25.27 14.95
CA THR A 165 -4.13 -24.24 15.97
C THR A 165 -4.65 -24.77 17.31
N THR A 166 -5.21 -25.98 17.40
CA THR A 166 -5.76 -26.53 18.66
C THR A 166 -4.68 -27.24 19.48
N TRP A 167 -3.52 -26.59 19.65
CA TRP A 167 -2.38 -27.09 20.40
C TRP A 167 -1.69 -25.94 21.15
N GLY A 168 -0.99 -26.26 22.25
CA GLY A 168 -0.31 -25.28 23.10
C GLY A 168 -0.05 -25.86 24.49
N PRO A 169 0.50 -25.07 25.43
CA PRO A 169 0.73 -25.50 26.79
C PRO A 169 -0.59 -25.71 27.55
N THR A 170 -0.66 -26.78 28.36
CA THR A 170 -1.84 -27.13 29.17
C THR A 170 -2.00 -26.29 30.42
N GLN A 171 -0.92 -25.68 30.91
CA GLN A 171 -0.92 -24.69 31.99
C GLN A 171 -0.64 -23.30 31.42
N GLN A 172 -1.41 -22.31 31.83
CA GLN A 172 -1.23 -20.92 31.40
C GLN A 172 -0.18 -20.22 32.26
N ASN A 173 0.68 -19.42 31.63
CA ASN A 173 1.71 -18.65 32.32
C ASN A 173 1.07 -17.51 33.17
N PRO A 174 1.41 -17.37 34.46
CA PRO A 174 0.93 -16.25 35.27
C PRO A 174 1.47 -14.88 34.84
N ASN A 175 2.68 -14.80 34.27
CA ASN A 175 3.46 -13.56 34.15
C ASN A 175 3.45 -12.95 32.73
N PRO A 176 3.27 -11.63 32.56
CA PRO A 176 3.47 -10.95 31.28
C PRO A 176 4.94 -10.99 30.79
N VAL A 177 5.13 -11.00 29.48
CA VAL A 177 6.44 -11.10 28.81
C VAL A 177 6.61 -10.05 27.71
N GLU A 178 7.86 -9.67 27.42
CA GLU A 178 8.18 -8.82 26.27
C GLU A 178 8.01 -9.59 24.97
N GLY A 179 6.95 -9.23 24.24
CA GLY A 179 6.57 -9.84 22.97
C GLY A 179 6.65 -8.88 21.79
N GLY A 180 6.19 -9.37 20.65
CA GLY A 180 5.94 -8.65 19.41
C GLY A 180 4.78 -9.26 18.65
N VAL A 181 4.25 -8.52 17.68
CA VAL A 181 3.18 -9.00 16.81
C VAL A 181 3.79 -9.75 15.62
N LEU A 182 3.33 -10.99 15.42
CA LEU A 182 3.68 -11.78 14.24
C LEU A 182 2.66 -11.51 13.12
N ILE A 183 3.15 -11.24 11.91
CA ILE A 183 2.29 -11.08 10.72
C ILE A 183 2.43 -12.32 9.82
N PRO A 184 1.33 -13.06 9.54
CA PRO A 184 1.28 -14.12 8.54
C PRO A 184 1.68 -13.65 7.14
N THR A 185 2.38 -14.50 6.38
CA THR A 185 2.84 -14.20 5.00
C THR A 185 2.28 -15.13 3.93
N THR A 186 1.57 -16.19 4.28
CA THR A 186 0.96 -17.13 3.33
C THR A 186 -0.48 -17.48 3.75
N LEU A 187 -1.23 -18.12 2.85
CA LEU A 187 -2.56 -18.67 3.14
C LEU A 187 -2.52 -19.94 4.01
N GLU A 188 -1.33 -20.49 4.26
CA GLU A 188 -1.08 -21.68 5.09
C GLU A 188 -0.60 -21.33 6.52
N SER A 189 -0.66 -20.04 6.88
CA SER A 189 -0.15 -19.49 8.13
C SER A 189 -1.26 -19.18 9.12
N TYR A 190 -1.41 -20.02 10.14
CA TYR A 190 -2.51 -19.99 11.09
C TYR A 190 -2.09 -19.39 12.42
N THR A 191 -3.00 -18.65 13.07
CA THR A 191 -2.80 -18.11 14.43
C THR A 191 -3.17 -19.18 15.47
N ALA A 192 -2.17 -19.82 16.06
CA ALA A 192 -2.36 -20.77 17.17
C ALA A 192 -2.37 -20.07 18.54
N GLY A 193 -1.81 -18.86 18.64
CA GLY A 193 -1.76 -18.09 19.88
C GLY A 193 -1.95 -16.60 19.64
N ILE A 194 -2.59 -15.93 20.60
CA ILE A 194 -2.86 -14.49 20.58
C ILE A 194 -2.40 -13.83 21.89
N TRP A 195 -2.13 -12.54 21.82
CA TRP A 195 -1.83 -11.71 22.99
C TRP A 195 -3.12 -11.35 23.74
N GLU A 196 -3.12 -11.57 25.05
CA GLU A 196 -4.26 -11.30 25.94
C GLU A 196 -4.69 -9.82 25.93
N ALA A 197 -3.72 -8.89 26.00
CA ALA A 197 -3.98 -7.47 26.22
C ALA A 197 -4.06 -6.60 24.94
N SER A 198 -3.73 -7.12 23.76
CA SER A 198 -3.61 -6.34 22.51
C SER A 198 -4.60 -6.77 21.42
N GLY A 199 -5.89 -6.90 21.78
CA GLY A 199 -6.99 -7.00 20.81
C GLY A 199 -7.01 -8.28 19.97
N SER A 200 -6.49 -9.40 20.49
CA SER A 200 -6.25 -10.65 19.74
C SER A 200 -5.12 -10.58 18.68
N SER A 201 -4.16 -9.67 18.80
CA SER A 201 -2.96 -9.65 17.94
C SER A 201 -2.20 -10.99 18.00
N PRO A 202 -1.69 -11.54 16.88
CA PRO A 202 -1.02 -12.84 16.89
C PRO A 202 0.25 -12.88 17.74
N ALA A 203 0.32 -13.89 18.62
CA ALA A 203 1.45 -14.23 19.47
C ALA A 203 2.16 -15.52 19.04
N VAL A 204 1.45 -16.44 18.36
CA VAL A 204 2.04 -17.64 17.77
C VAL A 204 1.43 -17.89 16.40
N ILE A 205 2.27 -17.93 15.35
CA ILE A 205 1.88 -18.32 13.99
C ILE A 205 2.48 -19.68 13.64
N THR A 206 1.77 -20.48 12.86
CA THR A 206 2.16 -21.84 12.51
C THR A 206 1.87 -22.16 11.05
N THR A 207 2.70 -23.03 10.46
CA THR A 207 2.41 -23.70 9.18
C THR A 207 2.63 -25.21 9.36
N GLN A 208 2.41 -26.04 8.33
CA GLN A 208 2.80 -27.46 8.39
C GLN A 208 4.29 -27.66 8.68
N LYS A 209 5.16 -26.72 8.27
CA LYS A 209 6.62 -26.80 8.43
C LYS A 209 7.19 -25.95 9.57
N SER A 210 6.43 -25.01 10.11
CA SER A 210 6.96 -24.03 11.06
C SER A 210 6.07 -23.73 12.28
N THR A 211 6.71 -23.23 13.33
CA THR A 211 6.10 -22.60 14.50
C THR A 211 6.90 -21.35 14.87
N TYR A 212 6.29 -20.17 14.86
CA TYR A 212 6.93 -18.91 15.25
C TYR A 212 6.28 -18.40 16.55
N LEU A 213 7.10 -18.26 17.61
CA LEU A 213 6.74 -17.72 18.92
C LEU A 213 7.07 -16.22 19.00
N GLY A 214 6.10 -15.40 19.36
CA GLY A 214 6.16 -13.94 19.29
C GLY A 214 6.88 -13.24 20.43
N TRP A 215 7.78 -13.88 21.18
CA TRP A 215 8.54 -13.25 22.28
C TRP A 215 10.01 -13.59 22.25
N ARG A 216 10.84 -12.79 22.93
CA ARG A 216 12.26 -13.12 23.13
C ARG A 216 12.38 -14.26 24.14
N TRP A 217 12.99 -15.36 23.71
CA TRP A 217 13.29 -16.50 24.56
C TRP A 217 14.44 -16.14 25.51
N GLY A 218 14.42 -16.60 26.75
CA GLY A 218 15.47 -16.30 27.74
C GLY A 218 15.24 -15.06 28.63
N ASN A 219 14.18 -14.27 28.43
CA ASN A 219 13.91 -13.09 29.28
C ASN A 219 13.51 -13.50 30.73
N GLN A 220 13.99 -12.79 31.76
CA GLN A 220 13.94 -13.23 33.17
C GLN A 220 12.55 -13.65 33.66
N SER A 221 11.46 -12.98 33.23
CA SER A 221 10.08 -13.28 33.68
C SER A 221 9.42 -14.51 33.04
N SER A 222 10.04 -15.16 32.04
CA SER A 222 9.35 -16.07 31.11
C SER A 222 9.74 -17.56 31.17
N ALA A 223 10.50 -18.02 32.17
CA ALA A 223 11.13 -19.34 32.16
C ALA A 223 10.15 -20.53 31.96
N ASP A 224 9.09 -20.64 32.76
CA ASP A 224 8.13 -21.74 32.65
C ASP A 224 7.34 -21.71 31.33
N MET A 225 7.03 -20.50 30.86
CA MET A 225 6.34 -20.24 29.60
C MET A 225 7.19 -20.63 28.38
N ASP A 226 8.48 -20.27 28.41
CA ASP A 226 9.46 -20.63 27.39
C ASP A 226 9.62 -22.14 27.26
N ILE A 227 9.65 -22.84 28.39
CA ILE A 227 9.68 -24.30 28.47
C ILE A 227 8.38 -24.90 27.92
N ALA A 228 7.22 -24.48 28.43
CA ALA A 228 5.94 -25.10 28.10
C ALA A 228 5.53 -24.89 26.63
N TRP A 229 5.78 -23.71 26.06
CA TRP A 229 5.54 -23.48 24.62
C TRP A 229 6.57 -24.19 23.72
N LEU A 230 7.84 -24.29 24.11
CA LEU A 230 8.81 -25.08 23.34
C LEU A 230 8.45 -26.57 23.37
N GLN A 231 8.08 -27.13 24.52
CA GLN A 231 7.61 -28.51 24.64
C GLN A 231 6.38 -28.77 23.76
N ALA A 232 5.39 -27.87 23.78
CA ALA A 232 4.21 -27.97 22.93
C ALA A 232 4.54 -27.90 21.43
N ALA A 233 5.43 -26.99 21.02
CA ALA A 233 5.89 -26.87 19.63
C ALA A 233 6.68 -28.11 19.16
N VAL A 234 7.59 -28.62 19.99
CA VAL A 234 8.42 -29.81 19.71
C VAL A 234 7.55 -31.07 19.60
N SER A 235 6.57 -31.24 20.50
CA SER A 235 5.59 -32.34 20.44
C SER A 235 4.74 -32.28 19.16
N ARG A 236 4.27 -31.07 18.80
CA ARG A 236 3.51 -30.79 17.57
C ARG A 236 4.32 -31.08 16.29
N HIS A 237 5.64 -30.89 16.32
CA HIS A 237 6.56 -31.30 15.25
C HIS A 237 6.94 -32.80 15.29
N GLY A 238 6.31 -33.59 16.16
CA GLY A 238 6.46 -35.05 16.19
C GLY A 238 7.80 -35.53 16.73
N LEU A 239 8.39 -34.76 17.67
CA LEU A 239 9.52 -35.21 18.51
C LEU A 239 9.00 -35.55 19.91
N GLY A 240 9.33 -36.75 20.40
CA GLY A 240 8.82 -37.25 21.68
C GLY A 240 9.51 -36.61 22.90
N THR A 241 8.72 -36.04 23.81
CA THR A 241 9.20 -35.49 25.09
C THR A 241 9.41 -36.59 26.15
N THR A 242 10.23 -37.60 25.83
CA THR A 242 10.60 -38.65 26.79
C THR A 242 11.68 -38.18 27.76
N ALA A 243 11.34 -38.15 29.06
CA ALA A 243 12.25 -37.72 30.11
C ALA A 243 13.09 -38.88 30.66
N THR A 244 14.40 -38.85 30.39
CA THR A 244 15.40 -39.63 31.14
C THR A 244 16.78 -38.94 31.12
N THR A 245 17.68 -39.45 31.95
CA THR A 245 18.98 -38.89 32.36
C THR A 245 19.99 -38.61 31.22
N PRO A 246 21.00 -37.74 31.45
CA PRO A 246 22.12 -37.58 30.53
C PRO A 246 22.96 -38.86 30.47
N VAL A 247 23.39 -39.26 29.27
CA VAL A 247 24.34 -40.36 29.09
C VAL A 247 25.75 -39.85 29.38
N ALA A 248 26.45 -40.49 30.31
CA ALA A 248 27.85 -40.19 30.61
C ALA A 248 28.76 -40.73 29.49
N SER A 249 29.78 -39.95 29.11
CA SER A 249 30.82 -40.37 28.17
C SER A 249 31.84 -41.28 28.86
N SER A 250 31.98 -42.53 28.38
CA SER A 250 33.03 -43.46 28.83
C SER A 250 34.32 -43.34 27.99
N PRO A 251 35.52 -43.67 28.52
CA PRO A 251 36.78 -43.11 28.02
C PRO A 251 37.76 -44.11 27.38
N VAL A 252 38.65 -43.65 26.49
CA VAL A 252 39.84 -44.39 26.03
C VAL A 252 41.08 -43.48 25.84
N VAL A 253 42.05 -43.67 26.74
CA VAL A 253 43.55 -43.64 26.63
C VAL A 253 44.27 -42.74 25.59
N PRO A 254 45.25 -41.90 26.02
CA PRO A 254 46.24 -41.21 25.17
C PRO A 254 47.62 -41.92 25.09
N PRO A 255 48.42 -41.71 24.01
CA PRO A 255 49.81 -41.21 24.15
C PRO A 255 50.32 -40.41 22.92
N PRO A 256 51.59 -39.92 22.87
CA PRO A 256 52.46 -39.34 23.90
C PRO A 256 52.93 -37.90 23.54
N VAL A 257 53.75 -37.27 24.40
CA VAL A 257 54.34 -35.93 24.19
C VAL A 257 55.86 -36.02 24.00
N PRO A 258 56.46 -35.20 23.11
CA PRO A 258 57.82 -34.71 23.32
C PRO A 258 57.94 -33.17 23.33
N VAL A 259 58.35 -32.66 24.51
CA VAL A 259 59.51 -31.77 24.75
C VAL A 259 59.53 -30.34 24.19
N THR A 260 59.76 -29.38 25.10
CA THR A 260 60.05 -27.96 24.86
C THR A 260 61.50 -27.62 25.28
N PRO A 261 62.17 -26.67 24.61
CA PRO A 261 63.28 -25.93 25.23
C PRO A 261 62.96 -24.47 25.58
N LEU A 262 63.36 -24.12 26.80
CA LEU A 262 63.53 -22.82 27.47
C LEU A 262 64.09 -21.68 26.56
N VAL A 263 63.62 -20.42 26.62
CA VAL A 263 63.73 -19.38 27.69
C VAL A 263 65.16 -18.81 27.83
N PRO A 264 65.34 -17.47 27.69
CA PRO A 264 65.55 -16.62 28.89
C PRO A 264 64.84 -15.25 28.88
N THR A 265 64.87 -14.59 30.06
CA THR A 265 64.08 -13.42 30.47
C THR A 265 64.93 -12.16 30.76
N SER A 266 64.35 -10.96 30.71
CA SER A 266 64.80 -9.79 31.52
C SER A 266 63.66 -8.78 31.75
N GLN A 267 63.80 -7.89 32.74
CA GLN A 267 62.81 -6.86 33.13
C GLN A 267 63.39 -5.41 32.99
N PRO A 268 63.03 -4.36 33.78
CA PRO A 268 62.33 -3.17 33.27
C PRO A 268 63.13 -1.87 33.60
N PRO A 269 62.56 -0.66 33.86
CA PRO A 269 61.30 0.00 33.45
C PRO A 269 61.58 1.38 32.77
N VAL A 270 60.63 2.34 32.87
CA VAL A 270 60.71 3.84 32.79
C VAL A 270 59.76 4.47 31.75
N ALA A 271 59.21 5.64 32.07
CA ALA A 271 58.18 6.36 31.32
C ALA A 271 58.65 7.73 30.78
N THR A 272 58.00 8.25 29.72
CA THR A 272 58.06 9.68 29.34
C THR A 272 56.85 10.09 28.46
N ARG A 273 56.75 11.38 28.11
CA ARG A 273 55.55 12.05 27.55
C ARG A 273 55.32 11.82 26.04
N PRO A 274 54.06 12.00 25.54
CA PRO A 274 53.76 12.10 24.11
C PRO A 274 54.22 13.44 23.50
N ASN A 275 54.33 13.49 22.17
CA ASN A 275 54.62 14.69 21.37
C ASN A 275 53.68 14.79 20.12
N PRO A 276 53.55 15.96 19.46
CA PRO A 276 52.33 16.33 18.72
C PRO A 276 52.32 16.08 17.20
N THR A 277 51.14 16.30 16.61
CA THR A 277 50.74 16.13 15.20
C THR A 277 51.35 17.19 14.24
N PRO A 278 51.70 16.83 12.99
CA PRO A 278 52.17 17.79 11.96
C PRO A 278 51.04 18.53 11.21
N PRO A 279 51.33 19.69 10.56
CA PRO A 279 50.38 20.52 9.82
C PRO A 279 50.24 20.18 8.31
N PRO A 280 49.19 20.70 7.62
CA PRO A 280 48.96 20.50 6.18
C PRO A 280 49.78 21.46 5.26
N PRO A 281 49.90 21.16 3.95
CA PRO A 281 50.74 21.90 3.00
C PRO A 281 50.10 23.19 2.44
N VAL A 282 50.96 24.03 1.83
CA VAL A 282 50.66 25.38 1.31
C VAL A 282 50.49 25.41 -0.21
N ALA A 283 49.65 26.31 -0.72
CA ALA A 283 49.57 26.70 -2.13
C ALA A 283 49.96 28.19 -2.33
N THR A 284 50.48 28.54 -3.50
CA THR A 284 51.15 29.82 -3.79
C THR A 284 50.24 30.92 -4.37
N ARG A 285 50.74 32.17 -4.39
CA ARG A 285 50.05 33.40 -4.85
C ARG A 285 50.84 34.07 -6.00
N PRO A 286 50.21 34.94 -6.82
CA PRO A 286 50.61 36.36 -6.80
C PRO A 286 49.45 37.40 -6.94
N ASN A 287 49.79 38.69 -6.86
CA ASN A 287 48.94 39.91 -6.95
C ASN A 287 49.41 40.79 -8.17
N PRO A 288 49.00 42.08 -8.37
CA PRO A 288 47.67 42.64 -8.71
C PRO A 288 47.65 43.75 -9.83
N THR A 289 46.47 44.31 -10.17
CA THR A 289 46.20 45.66 -10.80
C THR A 289 46.75 45.97 -12.24
N PRO A 290 46.46 47.12 -12.91
CA PRO A 290 45.20 47.91 -13.15
C PRO A 290 44.95 48.27 -14.68
N PRO A 291 43.95 49.08 -15.10
CA PRO A 291 43.61 49.36 -16.54
C PRO A 291 44.15 50.72 -17.09
N PRO A 292 43.98 51.04 -18.41
CA PRO A 292 43.10 52.20 -18.79
C PRO A 292 42.50 52.28 -20.24
N ALA A 293 41.67 53.32 -20.46
CA ALA A 293 41.45 54.13 -21.70
C ALA A 293 40.37 53.77 -22.76
N VAL A 294 40.00 54.78 -23.57
CA VAL A 294 38.81 54.91 -24.46
C VAL A 294 39.20 55.61 -25.79
N PRO A 295 38.31 55.69 -26.83
CA PRO A 295 37.74 57.02 -27.12
C PRO A 295 36.24 57.09 -27.55
N THR A 296 35.66 58.26 -27.25
CA THR A 296 34.47 58.99 -27.77
C THR A 296 33.88 58.64 -29.16
N ARG A 297 32.61 58.92 -29.53
CA ARG A 297 31.52 59.87 -29.08
C ARG A 297 30.16 59.37 -29.69
N SER A 298 28.95 59.98 -29.66
CA SER A 298 28.32 61.22 -29.10
C SER A 298 26.78 61.19 -29.29
N ASN A 299 26.01 61.84 -28.40
CA ASN A 299 24.69 62.50 -28.61
C ASN A 299 23.44 61.64 -28.99
N THR A 300 22.18 61.93 -28.59
CA THR A 300 21.58 62.89 -27.61
C THR A 300 20.12 62.52 -27.24
N ASN A 301 19.69 62.91 -26.03
CA ASN A 301 18.33 63.31 -25.58
C ASN A 301 17.16 62.30 -25.38
N LEU A 302 16.50 62.51 -24.23
CA LEU A 302 15.12 62.17 -23.79
C LEU A 302 14.16 63.36 -24.15
N PRO A 303 12.80 63.35 -23.92
CA PRO A 303 12.02 62.58 -22.93
C PRO A 303 10.62 62.05 -23.39
N GLN A 304 9.81 61.59 -22.43
CA GLN A 304 8.37 61.24 -22.54
C GLN A 304 7.46 62.47 -22.21
N PRO A 305 6.12 62.36 -21.99
CA PRO A 305 5.07 61.43 -22.50
C PRO A 305 3.86 62.21 -23.13
N ILE A 306 2.73 61.54 -23.45
CA ILE A 306 1.30 61.92 -23.15
C ILE A 306 0.29 61.19 -24.08
N THR A 307 -0.92 60.94 -23.60
CA THR A 307 -2.05 60.22 -24.24
C THR A 307 -3.00 61.15 -25.02
N PRO A 308 -3.75 60.63 -26.01
CA PRO A 308 -5.07 61.18 -26.38
C PRO A 308 -6.23 60.16 -26.29
N THR A 309 -7.46 60.67 -26.17
CA THR A 309 -8.70 59.90 -25.91
C THR A 309 -9.69 59.98 -27.10
N VAL A 310 -10.49 58.93 -27.35
CA VAL A 310 -11.63 58.97 -28.30
C VAL A 310 -12.83 58.18 -27.74
N LYS A 311 -14.07 58.63 -28.01
CA LYS A 311 -15.38 58.01 -27.67
C LYS A 311 -16.09 57.46 -28.92
N PRO A 312 -17.07 56.54 -28.77
CA PRO A 312 -18.50 56.92 -28.80
C PRO A 312 -19.33 56.19 -27.68
N THR A 313 -20.44 56.68 -27.09
CA THR A 313 -21.83 56.94 -27.57
C THR A 313 -22.49 55.77 -28.33
N ALA A 314 -23.73 55.32 -28.08
CA ALA A 314 -24.75 55.60 -27.05
C ALA A 314 -25.63 54.32 -26.84
N ILE A 315 -26.53 54.17 -25.85
CA ILE A 315 -27.97 54.55 -25.81
C ILE A 315 -28.53 54.04 -24.44
N ALA A 316 -29.66 54.57 -23.94
CA ALA A 316 -30.39 54.05 -22.77
C ALA A 316 -31.91 53.94 -23.01
N PRO A 317 -32.63 53.15 -22.19
CA PRO A 317 -33.84 53.71 -21.55
C PRO A 317 -33.96 53.38 -20.05
N SER A 318 -34.90 54.07 -19.38
CA SER A 318 -35.20 54.01 -17.93
C SER A 318 -36.66 53.51 -17.73
N PRO A 319 -37.37 53.67 -16.57
CA PRO A 319 -36.95 53.98 -15.19
C PRO A 319 -37.62 53.10 -14.10
N ARG A 320 -37.18 53.22 -12.83
CA ARG A 320 -38.05 53.42 -11.66
C ARG A 320 -37.25 53.82 -10.42
N SER A 321 -37.92 54.49 -9.46
CA SER A 321 -37.29 55.24 -8.37
C SER A 321 -38.03 55.05 -7.04
N VAL A 322 -37.30 54.88 -5.94
CA VAL A 322 -37.82 54.99 -4.56
C VAL A 322 -36.82 55.76 -3.69
N THR A 323 -37.36 56.50 -2.72
CA THR A 323 -36.76 57.50 -1.84
C THR A 323 -35.61 57.03 -0.94
N ALA A 324 -34.75 57.97 -0.54
CA ALA A 324 -33.75 57.82 0.53
C ALA A 324 -34.15 58.62 1.79
N PRO A 325 -33.71 58.22 3.00
CA PRO A 325 -33.73 59.08 4.18
C PRO A 325 -32.36 59.19 4.91
N VAL A 326 -32.01 60.44 5.24
CA VAL A 326 -31.32 60.96 6.45
C VAL A 326 -30.10 60.21 7.04
N VAL A 327 -28.99 60.95 7.19
CA VAL A 327 -27.78 60.54 7.92
C VAL A 327 -27.75 61.15 9.34
N PRO A 328 -27.59 60.34 10.41
CA PRO A 328 -27.21 60.83 11.74
C PRO A 328 -25.69 61.01 11.88
N GLN A 329 -25.25 62.04 12.61
CA GLN A 329 -23.84 62.23 13.00
C GLN A 329 -23.49 61.39 14.24
N ILE A 330 -22.20 61.02 14.38
CA ILE A 330 -21.67 60.30 15.55
C ILE A 330 -20.56 61.16 16.21
N PRO A 331 -20.47 61.25 17.56
CA PRO A 331 -19.50 62.11 18.26
C PRO A 331 -18.03 61.62 18.18
N PRO A 332 -17.03 62.47 18.50
CA PRO A 332 -15.62 62.12 18.44
C PRO A 332 -15.16 61.21 19.61
N SER A 333 -14.21 60.31 19.32
CA SER A 333 -13.64 59.37 20.28
C SER A 333 -12.61 60.00 21.25
N PRO A 334 -12.51 59.51 22.50
CA PRO A 334 -11.51 59.96 23.47
C PRO A 334 -10.07 59.50 23.14
N PRO A 335 -9.03 60.11 23.77
CA PRO A 335 -7.64 59.93 23.37
C PRO A 335 -7.03 58.55 23.66
N ARG A 336 -5.97 58.25 22.89
CA ARG A 336 -5.27 56.97 22.78
C ARG A 336 -4.47 56.60 24.04
N ALA A 337 -4.90 55.57 24.77
CA ALA A 337 -4.08 54.93 25.80
C ALA A 337 -2.90 54.18 25.18
N THR A 338 -1.71 54.30 25.77
CA THR A 338 -0.48 53.62 25.31
C THR A 338 -0.37 52.21 25.87
N THR A 339 -0.50 51.19 25.01
CA THR A 339 -0.24 49.79 25.36
C THR A 339 1.27 49.52 25.52
N PRO A 340 1.71 48.73 26.53
CA PRO A 340 3.09 48.27 26.62
C PRO A 340 3.52 47.41 25.42
N PRO A 341 4.83 47.27 25.15
CA PRO A 341 5.33 46.28 24.19
C PRO A 341 5.04 44.84 24.65
N PRO A 342 4.97 43.86 23.72
CA PRO A 342 4.71 42.46 24.06
C PRO A 342 5.86 41.87 24.91
N PRO A 343 5.56 40.90 25.81
CA PRO A 343 6.56 40.34 26.72
C PRO A 343 7.64 39.55 25.97
N THR A 344 8.90 39.95 26.16
CA THR A 344 10.06 39.21 25.67
C THR A 344 10.19 37.88 26.42
N VAL A 345 9.86 36.77 25.77
CA VAL A 345 9.98 35.43 26.36
C VAL A 345 11.45 34.98 26.32
N THR A 346 12.22 35.37 27.34
CA THR A 346 13.63 34.97 27.53
C THR A 346 13.74 33.51 27.99
N ALA A 347 13.38 32.57 27.11
CA ALA A 347 13.48 31.13 27.34
C ALA A 347 14.85 30.60 26.90
N THR A 348 15.88 30.85 27.72
CA THR A 348 17.27 30.43 27.44
C THR A 348 17.48 28.91 27.64
N ARG A 349 16.82 28.09 26.81
CA ARG A 349 17.17 26.66 26.65
C ARG A 349 17.91 26.49 25.33
N THR A 350 19.17 26.11 25.40
CA THR A 350 20.00 25.79 24.24
C THR A 350 19.32 24.74 23.37
N LEU A 351 19.03 25.10 22.12
CA LEU A 351 18.51 24.17 21.13
C LEU A 351 19.61 23.15 20.79
N PRO A 352 19.37 21.83 20.90
CA PRO A 352 20.25 20.87 20.26
C PRO A 352 20.17 21.07 18.74
N ASN A 353 21.31 21.14 18.05
CA ASN A 353 21.37 21.44 16.62
C ASN A 353 20.44 20.54 15.81
N THR A 354 19.40 21.14 15.22
CA THR A 354 18.51 20.45 14.27
C THR A 354 19.34 20.00 13.06
N PRO A 355 19.28 18.73 12.64
CA PRO A 355 19.87 18.31 11.37
C PRO A 355 19.25 19.09 10.22
N ALA A 356 20.07 19.80 9.44
CA ALA A 356 19.57 20.55 8.28
C ALA A 356 18.96 19.58 7.26
N VAL A 357 17.70 19.82 6.88
CA VAL A 357 17.00 19.02 5.88
C VAL A 357 17.61 19.28 4.50
N PRO A 358 17.97 18.25 3.71
CA PRO A 358 18.55 18.46 2.39
C PRO A 358 17.62 19.23 1.44
N SER A 359 18.19 20.12 0.63
CA SER A 359 17.50 20.94 -0.38
C SER A 359 16.88 20.14 -1.55
N SER A 360 16.96 18.81 -1.52
CA SER A 360 16.41 17.86 -2.49
C SER A 360 15.18 17.10 -1.98
N PHE A 361 14.64 17.45 -0.82
CA PHE A 361 13.54 16.71 -0.20
C PHE A 361 12.21 16.89 -0.95
N ILE A 362 11.49 15.78 -1.18
CA ILE A 362 10.19 15.73 -1.86
C ILE A 362 9.10 15.49 -0.81
N ASP A 363 8.03 16.30 -0.86
CA ASP A 363 6.80 16.14 -0.06
C ASP A 363 6.36 14.65 -0.04
N PRO A 364 6.14 14.02 1.14
CA PRO A 364 5.74 12.62 1.20
C PRO A 364 4.45 12.28 0.44
N SER A 365 3.53 13.24 0.26
CA SER A 365 2.34 13.07 -0.60
C SER A 365 2.64 13.16 -2.10
N GLU A 366 3.77 13.75 -2.50
CA GLU A 366 4.30 13.70 -3.86
C GLU A 366 5.25 12.50 -4.10
N GLN A 367 5.65 11.74 -3.08
CA GLN A 367 6.60 10.61 -3.23
C GLN A 367 5.98 9.41 -3.96
N THR A 368 6.64 8.98 -5.03
CA THR A 368 6.34 7.74 -5.76
C THR A 368 7.27 6.62 -5.25
N ALA A 369 6.73 5.44 -4.92
CA ALA A 369 7.57 4.33 -4.49
C ALA A 369 8.50 3.85 -5.64
N PRO A 370 9.82 3.72 -5.40
CA PRO A 370 10.76 3.31 -6.45
C PRO A 370 10.51 1.88 -6.90
N ALA A 371 11.06 1.54 -8.08
CA ALA A 371 10.95 0.22 -8.68
C ALA A 371 11.38 -0.87 -7.68
N GLY A 372 10.51 -1.86 -7.46
CA GLY A 372 10.76 -2.99 -6.57
C GLY A 372 11.46 -4.17 -7.24
N LEU A 373 11.99 -3.95 -8.46
CA LEU A 373 12.87 -4.81 -9.23
C LEU A 373 13.47 -3.98 -10.38
N GLU A 374 14.80 -3.93 -10.47
CA GLU A 374 15.52 -3.38 -11.63
C GLU A 374 16.45 -4.47 -12.18
N VAL A 375 16.52 -4.56 -13.51
CA VAL A 375 17.34 -5.54 -14.23
C VAL A 375 18.07 -4.80 -15.33
N GLN A 376 19.39 -4.92 -15.35
CA GLN A 376 20.27 -4.32 -16.36
C GLN A 376 20.88 -5.42 -17.24
N PRO A 377 21.23 -5.14 -18.52
CA PRO A 377 22.02 -6.07 -19.32
C PRO A 377 23.37 -6.41 -18.66
N GLY A 378 23.82 -7.66 -18.76
CA GLY A 378 25.12 -8.08 -18.22
C GLY A 378 25.13 -9.52 -17.69
N ASN A 379 26.34 -10.05 -17.44
CA ASN A 379 26.57 -11.45 -17.05
C ASN A 379 26.85 -11.65 -15.54
N GLU A 380 26.58 -10.65 -14.70
CA GLU A 380 26.70 -10.75 -13.24
C GLU A 380 25.85 -11.89 -12.68
N PRO A 381 26.17 -12.51 -11.53
CA PRO A 381 25.31 -13.53 -10.93
C PRO A 381 23.85 -13.07 -10.71
N ILE A 382 22.87 -13.94 -10.91
CA ILE A 382 21.48 -13.68 -10.52
C ILE A 382 21.20 -14.41 -9.21
N GLU A 383 21.04 -13.68 -8.10
CA GLU A 383 20.68 -14.26 -6.81
C GLU A 383 19.30 -14.94 -6.87
N GLU A 384 19.13 -16.07 -6.16
CA GLU A 384 17.90 -16.90 -6.20
C GLU A 384 16.61 -16.09 -6.01
N LEU A 385 16.57 -15.18 -5.03
CA LEU A 385 15.39 -14.35 -4.78
C LEU A 385 15.17 -13.25 -5.82
N THR A 386 16.25 -12.78 -6.48
CA THR A 386 16.17 -11.90 -7.64
C THR A 386 15.65 -12.66 -8.86
N ALA A 387 16.08 -13.91 -9.07
CA ALA A 387 15.53 -14.81 -10.09
C ALA A 387 14.03 -15.09 -9.86
N ILE A 388 13.62 -15.35 -8.61
CA ILE A 388 12.20 -15.50 -8.25
C ILE A 388 11.42 -14.22 -8.55
N ALA A 389 11.94 -13.04 -8.18
CA ALA A 389 11.29 -11.76 -8.46
C ALA A 389 11.18 -11.48 -9.97
N MET A 390 12.23 -11.74 -10.74
CA MET A 390 12.25 -11.64 -12.20
C MET A 390 11.23 -12.55 -12.86
N ARG A 391 11.21 -13.85 -12.51
CA ARG A 391 10.26 -14.81 -13.06
C ARG A 391 8.82 -14.47 -12.68
N GLN A 392 8.57 -14.06 -11.43
CA GLN A 392 7.24 -13.63 -11.02
C GLN A 392 6.80 -12.37 -11.77
N GLU A 393 7.72 -11.46 -12.12
CA GLU A 393 7.36 -10.26 -12.87
C GLU A 393 6.87 -10.57 -14.28
N LEU A 394 7.52 -11.49 -14.99
CA LEU A 394 7.03 -11.96 -16.30
C LEU A 394 5.70 -12.71 -16.18
N VAL A 395 5.50 -13.53 -15.15
CA VAL A 395 4.22 -14.23 -14.89
C VAL A 395 3.09 -13.24 -14.64
N ASP A 396 3.35 -12.21 -13.83
CA ASP A 396 2.37 -11.17 -13.49
C ASP A 396 2.08 -10.22 -14.67
N LEU A 397 3.09 -9.90 -15.49
CA LEU A 397 2.92 -9.09 -16.71
C LEU A 397 2.17 -9.86 -17.81
N LEU A 398 2.53 -11.12 -18.06
CA LEU A 398 1.84 -11.98 -19.02
C LEU A 398 0.36 -12.19 -18.62
N GLY A 399 0.09 -12.38 -17.32
CA GLY A 399 -1.29 -12.51 -16.83
C GLY A 399 -2.15 -11.25 -17.06
N ARG A 400 -1.58 -10.05 -16.89
CA ARG A 400 -2.26 -8.78 -17.21
C ARG A 400 -2.45 -8.59 -18.71
N PHE A 401 -1.44 -8.94 -19.51
CA PHE A 401 -1.50 -8.91 -20.97
C PHE A 401 -2.64 -9.81 -21.49
N GLU A 402 -2.72 -11.06 -21.03
CA GLU A 402 -3.80 -12.00 -21.38
C GLU A 402 -5.16 -11.46 -20.95
N ASN A 403 -5.31 -10.97 -19.71
CA ASN A 403 -6.58 -10.41 -19.23
C ASN A 403 -7.01 -9.16 -20.03
N ALA A 404 -6.09 -8.26 -20.38
CA ALA A 404 -6.36 -7.10 -21.22
C ALA A 404 -6.78 -7.50 -22.64
N LEU A 405 -6.19 -8.57 -23.19
CA LEU A 405 -6.51 -9.11 -24.52
C LEU A 405 -7.90 -9.76 -24.53
N ILE A 406 -8.24 -10.52 -23.49
CA ILE A 406 -9.54 -11.16 -23.31
C ILE A 406 -10.65 -10.11 -23.13
N ALA A 407 -10.43 -9.08 -22.30
CA ALA A 407 -11.36 -7.96 -22.17
C ALA A 407 -11.57 -7.23 -23.52
N SER A 408 -10.49 -6.96 -24.25
CA SER A 408 -10.51 -6.33 -25.58
C SER A 408 -11.34 -7.09 -26.62
N ASN A 409 -11.27 -8.42 -26.64
CA ASN A 409 -11.92 -9.26 -27.66
C ASN A 409 -13.31 -9.80 -27.25
N SER A 410 -13.61 -9.93 -25.96
CA SER A 410 -14.90 -10.46 -25.48
C SER A 410 -16.09 -9.50 -25.63
N GLY A 411 -15.85 -8.23 -25.96
CA GLY A 411 -16.88 -7.18 -25.99
C GLY A 411 -18.10 -7.50 -26.87
N ASN A 412 -17.87 -8.07 -28.06
CA ASN A 412 -18.91 -8.39 -29.04
C ASN A 412 -19.45 -9.83 -28.94
N VAL A 413 -19.07 -10.59 -27.92
CA VAL A 413 -19.39 -12.02 -27.81
C VAL A 413 -20.74 -12.22 -27.10
N PRO A 414 -21.67 -13.00 -27.67
CA PRO A 414 -22.91 -13.37 -26.99
C PRO A 414 -22.65 -14.10 -25.67
N ILE A 415 -23.35 -13.69 -24.61
CA ILE A 415 -23.28 -14.37 -23.31
C ILE A 415 -23.97 -15.73 -23.44
N ASN A 416 -23.18 -16.80 -23.51
CA ASN A 416 -23.66 -18.17 -23.48
C ASN A 416 -22.58 -19.10 -22.90
N LEU A 417 -22.90 -19.76 -21.79
CA LEU A 417 -22.03 -20.72 -21.09
C LEU A 417 -22.51 -22.17 -21.27
N GLN A 418 -23.44 -22.43 -22.19
CA GLN A 418 -23.98 -23.76 -22.51
C GLN A 418 -23.45 -24.30 -23.85
N VAL A 419 -22.74 -23.48 -24.64
CA VAL A 419 -22.18 -23.88 -25.94
C VAL A 419 -21.03 -24.86 -25.74
N ALA A 420 -21.24 -26.12 -26.10
CA ALA A 420 -20.12 -27.00 -26.47
C ALA A 420 -19.46 -26.43 -27.73
N SER A 421 -18.13 -26.42 -27.79
CA SER A 421 -17.29 -25.55 -28.66
C SER A 421 -17.37 -25.76 -30.19
N THR A 422 -18.43 -26.40 -30.69
CA THR A 422 -18.67 -26.69 -32.11
C THR A 422 -19.82 -25.90 -32.75
N GLN A 423 -20.74 -25.30 -31.99
CA GLN A 423 -21.94 -24.67 -32.59
C GLN A 423 -21.75 -23.21 -33.06
N LEU A 424 -20.92 -22.40 -32.38
CA LEU A 424 -20.65 -21.03 -32.83
C LEU A 424 -19.89 -20.97 -34.18
N MET A 425 -18.99 -21.94 -34.41
CA MET A 425 -18.21 -22.11 -35.65
C MET A 425 -19.04 -22.28 -36.92
N ALA A 426 -20.33 -22.67 -36.80
CA ALA A 426 -21.22 -22.90 -37.93
C ALA A 426 -22.29 -21.80 -38.13
N ALA A 427 -22.57 -21.00 -37.09
CA ALA A 427 -23.63 -19.98 -37.13
C ALA A 427 -23.14 -18.61 -37.63
N GLN A 428 -21.84 -18.32 -37.51
CA GLN A 428 -21.20 -17.13 -38.05
C GLN A 428 -19.89 -17.53 -38.73
N GLY A 429 -19.82 -17.37 -40.05
CA GLY A 429 -18.71 -17.84 -40.88
C GLY A 429 -17.45 -17.00 -40.72
N GLY A 430 -16.68 -17.22 -39.65
CA GLY A 430 -15.40 -16.56 -39.41
C GLY A 430 -14.75 -17.00 -38.09
N SER A 431 -13.43 -16.83 -37.97
CA SER A 431 -12.77 -16.95 -36.67
C SER A 431 -13.18 -15.77 -35.80
N LEU A 432 -13.75 -16.03 -34.63
CA LEU A 432 -14.13 -14.99 -33.66
C LEU A 432 -12.91 -14.39 -32.92
N ALA A 433 -11.72 -14.96 -33.10
CA ALA A 433 -10.47 -14.33 -32.72
C ALA A 433 -10.12 -13.22 -33.74
N SER A 434 -10.05 -11.96 -33.28
CA SER A 434 -9.59 -10.86 -34.14
C SER A 434 -8.14 -11.09 -34.61
N ALA A 435 -7.73 -10.42 -35.69
CA ALA A 435 -6.35 -10.49 -36.17
C ALA A 435 -5.31 -10.13 -35.08
N ASN A 436 -5.66 -9.19 -34.19
CA ASN A 436 -4.84 -8.78 -33.05
C ASN A 436 -4.67 -9.90 -32.01
N PHE A 437 -5.68 -10.77 -31.85
CA PHE A 437 -5.62 -11.93 -30.97
C PHE A 437 -4.64 -12.97 -31.53
N GLN A 438 -4.78 -13.33 -32.82
CA GLN A 438 -3.89 -14.29 -33.49
C GLN A 438 -2.43 -13.81 -33.57
N GLN A 439 -2.19 -12.50 -33.72
CA GLN A 439 -0.85 -11.92 -33.63
C GLN A 439 -0.26 -11.99 -32.21
N SER A 440 -1.11 -11.95 -31.18
CA SER A 440 -0.68 -12.01 -29.77
C SER A 440 -0.27 -13.43 -29.34
N ASP A 441 -0.86 -14.48 -29.91
CA ASP A 441 -0.60 -15.89 -29.54
C ASP A 441 0.90 -16.27 -29.66
N ALA A 442 1.60 -15.75 -30.67
CA ALA A 442 3.04 -15.99 -30.85
C ALA A 442 3.88 -15.40 -29.69
N ILE A 443 3.51 -14.22 -29.20
CA ILE A 443 4.20 -13.51 -28.10
C ILE A 443 3.86 -14.18 -26.77
N ILE A 444 2.59 -14.57 -26.56
CA ILE A 444 2.15 -15.34 -25.39
C ILE A 444 2.92 -16.68 -25.33
N THR A 445 3.05 -17.39 -26.46
CA THR A 445 3.81 -18.65 -26.54
C THR A 445 5.30 -18.43 -26.20
N LYS A 446 5.93 -17.40 -26.79
CA LYS A 446 7.33 -17.05 -26.49
C LYS A 446 7.51 -16.66 -25.01
N ALA A 447 6.58 -15.91 -24.43
CA ALA A 447 6.60 -15.53 -23.01
C ALA A 447 6.50 -16.75 -22.09
N ARG A 448 5.62 -17.71 -22.42
CA ARG A 448 5.48 -18.96 -21.67
C ARG A 448 6.76 -19.80 -21.73
N GLN A 449 7.41 -19.85 -22.88
CA GLN A 449 8.69 -20.55 -23.03
C GLN A 449 9.80 -19.89 -22.20
N VAL A 450 9.99 -18.57 -22.28
CA VAL A 450 10.98 -17.85 -21.44
C VAL A 450 10.70 -18.03 -19.94
N ILE A 451 9.44 -17.93 -19.50
CA ILE A 451 9.03 -18.14 -18.09
C ILE A 451 9.31 -19.58 -17.61
N LYS A 452 9.26 -20.56 -18.52
CA LYS A 452 9.55 -21.97 -18.25
C LYS A 452 11.05 -22.23 -18.16
N ASP A 453 11.84 -21.68 -19.08
CA ASP A 453 13.27 -21.97 -19.25
C ASP A 453 14.16 -21.11 -18.35
N PHE A 454 13.69 -19.94 -17.90
CA PHE A 454 14.44 -19.01 -17.05
C PHE A 454 15.04 -19.65 -15.77
N PRO A 455 14.35 -20.53 -15.01
CA PRO A 455 14.95 -21.28 -13.90
C PRO A 455 16.13 -22.17 -14.31
N GLU A 456 16.10 -22.76 -15.51
CA GLU A 456 17.18 -23.61 -16.01
C GLU A 456 18.38 -22.77 -16.44
N LEU A 457 18.17 -21.61 -17.09
CA LEU A 457 19.24 -20.65 -17.39
C LEU A 457 19.92 -20.15 -16.10
N VAL A 458 19.14 -19.87 -15.05
CA VAL A 458 19.62 -19.50 -13.72
C VAL A 458 20.39 -20.65 -13.04
N ALA A 459 19.89 -21.88 -13.11
CA ALA A 459 20.55 -23.05 -12.51
C ALA A 459 21.89 -23.38 -13.18
N HIS A 460 21.97 -23.26 -14.52
CA HIS A 460 23.20 -23.45 -15.30
C HIS A 460 24.11 -22.21 -15.33
N GLN A 461 23.85 -21.19 -14.49
CA GLN A 461 24.66 -19.97 -14.36
C GLN A 461 24.79 -19.14 -15.66
N ASN A 462 23.86 -19.30 -16.60
CA ASN A 462 23.83 -18.57 -17.86
C ASN A 462 23.16 -17.19 -17.69
N TRP A 463 23.77 -16.35 -16.84
CA TRP A 463 23.18 -15.11 -16.34
C TRP A 463 22.90 -14.08 -17.43
N GLY A 464 23.82 -13.91 -18.37
CA GLY A 464 23.68 -12.98 -19.49
C GLY A 464 22.48 -13.33 -20.37
N GLU A 465 22.30 -14.62 -20.68
CA GLU A 465 21.15 -15.08 -21.46
C GLU A 465 19.84 -14.96 -20.66
N ALA A 466 19.83 -15.33 -19.37
CA ALA A 466 18.68 -15.17 -18.50
C ALA A 466 18.20 -13.71 -18.43
N ARG A 467 19.11 -12.74 -18.28
CA ARG A 467 18.76 -11.30 -18.32
C ARG A 467 18.34 -10.85 -19.71
N ARG A 468 19.03 -11.29 -20.77
CA ARG A 468 18.72 -10.93 -22.16
C ARG A 468 17.30 -11.35 -22.53
N GLN A 469 16.95 -12.63 -22.35
CA GLN A 469 15.61 -13.14 -22.63
C GLN A 469 14.54 -12.43 -21.78
N TRP A 470 14.81 -12.17 -20.50
CA TRP A 470 13.89 -11.44 -19.60
C TRP A 470 13.61 -10.02 -20.08
N LEU A 471 14.65 -9.26 -20.44
CA LEU A 471 14.52 -7.89 -20.94
C LEU A 471 13.80 -7.87 -22.30
N GLU A 472 14.20 -8.73 -23.23
CA GLU A 472 13.60 -8.87 -24.56
C GLU A 472 12.10 -9.15 -24.47
N ILE A 473 11.69 -10.16 -23.67
CA ILE A 473 10.29 -10.60 -23.66
C ILE A 473 9.37 -9.63 -22.92
N ARG A 474 9.88 -8.97 -21.86
CA ARG A 474 9.20 -7.88 -21.16
C ARG A 474 8.93 -6.71 -22.09
N GLN A 475 9.93 -6.33 -22.90
CA GLN A 475 9.79 -5.28 -23.91
C GLN A 475 8.79 -5.68 -25.01
N GLN A 476 8.82 -6.93 -25.49
CA GLN A 476 7.87 -7.43 -26.50
C GLN A 476 6.41 -7.43 -25.99
N LEU A 477 6.18 -7.86 -24.73
CA LEU A 477 4.86 -7.79 -24.09
C LEU A 477 4.34 -6.34 -23.94
N TRP A 478 5.23 -5.39 -23.63
CA TRP A 478 4.87 -3.97 -23.58
C TRP A 478 4.63 -3.35 -24.96
N GLN A 479 5.41 -3.72 -25.97
CA GLN A 479 5.24 -3.21 -27.35
C GLN A 479 3.92 -3.64 -28.00
N HIS A 480 3.38 -4.80 -27.63
CA HIS A 480 2.16 -5.38 -28.21
C HIS A 480 0.98 -5.37 -27.24
N TYR A 481 1.07 -4.58 -26.16
CA TYR A 481 0.07 -4.59 -25.09
C TYR A 481 -1.32 -4.18 -25.61
N PRO A 482 -2.43 -4.84 -25.21
CA PRO A 482 -3.77 -4.52 -25.70
C PRO A 482 -4.24 -3.11 -25.34
N THR A 483 -4.08 -2.17 -26.28
CA THR A 483 -4.46 -0.75 -26.16
C THR A 483 -5.74 -0.38 -26.94
N GLU A 484 -6.47 -1.39 -27.40
CA GLU A 484 -7.72 -1.31 -28.17
C GLU A 484 -8.84 -2.13 -27.53
N GLY A 485 -10.05 -2.00 -28.08
CA GLY A 485 -11.27 -2.70 -27.68
C GLY A 485 -11.82 -2.22 -26.34
N GLU A 486 -13.10 -2.47 -26.08
CA GLU A 486 -13.77 -2.01 -24.86
C GLU A 486 -13.21 -2.68 -23.59
N ARG A 487 -13.38 -2.04 -22.43
CA ARG A 487 -13.14 -2.64 -21.09
C ARG A 487 -14.46 -2.62 -20.34
N LEU A 488 -15.27 -3.66 -20.59
CA LEU A 488 -16.61 -3.82 -20.02
C LEU A 488 -16.59 -3.98 -18.49
N GLY A 489 -17.64 -3.49 -17.84
CA GLY A 489 -17.80 -3.51 -16.39
C GLY A 489 -17.66 -2.11 -15.76
N ALA A 490 -18.76 -1.58 -15.27
CA ALA A 490 -18.89 -0.34 -14.52
C ALA A 490 -17.73 -0.08 -13.53
N GLU A 491 -16.99 1.02 -13.68
CA GLU A 491 -15.87 1.39 -12.82
C GLU A 491 -15.84 2.90 -12.53
N ILE A 492 -15.38 3.24 -11.32
CA ILE A 492 -14.96 4.61 -11.00
C ILE A 492 -13.73 4.92 -11.86
N ARG A 493 -13.80 5.98 -12.67
CA ARG A 493 -12.70 6.46 -13.51
C ARG A 493 -12.46 7.91 -13.13
N ALA A 494 -11.70 8.10 -12.05
CA ALA A 494 -11.53 9.40 -11.42
C ALA A 494 -10.20 10.07 -11.77
N VAL A 495 -10.15 11.40 -11.72
CA VAL A 495 -8.93 12.19 -11.95
C VAL A 495 -8.85 13.41 -11.03
N TRP A 496 -7.65 13.78 -10.58
CA TRP A 496 -7.41 15.07 -9.93
C TRP A 496 -7.17 16.17 -10.95
N LEU A 497 -8.02 17.20 -10.96
CA LEU A 497 -7.86 18.40 -11.77
C LEU A 497 -7.31 19.50 -10.85
N ASP A 498 -6.02 19.79 -11.02
CA ASP A 498 -5.19 20.62 -10.16
C ASP A 498 -5.29 22.13 -10.46
N ARG A 499 -4.95 22.97 -9.48
CA ARG A 499 -4.93 24.43 -9.61
C ARG A 499 -3.95 24.95 -10.68
N GLY A 500 -2.94 24.18 -11.08
CA GLY A 500 -2.10 24.50 -12.25
C GLY A 500 -2.90 24.42 -13.55
N THR A 501 -3.61 23.32 -13.75
CA THR A 501 -4.58 23.14 -14.84
C THR A 501 -5.69 24.21 -14.82
N ILE A 502 -6.25 24.54 -13.64
CA ILE A 502 -7.31 25.57 -13.52
C ILE A 502 -6.78 26.96 -13.90
N VAL A 503 -5.60 27.37 -13.42
CA VAL A 503 -4.97 28.65 -13.80
C VAL A 503 -4.65 28.68 -15.30
N LYS A 504 -4.14 27.58 -15.86
CA LYS A 504 -3.83 27.47 -17.30
C LYS A 504 -5.07 27.52 -18.19
N ALA A 505 -6.23 27.09 -17.69
CA ALA A 505 -7.50 27.18 -18.40
C ALA A 505 -8.01 28.63 -18.55
N GLY A 506 -7.64 29.54 -17.64
CA GLY A 506 -7.86 30.99 -17.74
C GLY A 506 -9.31 31.49 -17.65
N GLY A 507 -10.30 30.62 -17.83
CA GLY A 507 -11.73 30.93 -17.78
C GLY A 507 -12.58 29.73 -18.18
N GLU A 508 -13.91 29.89 -18.15
CA GLU A 508 -14.87 28.82 -18.46
C GLU A 508 -14.64 28.15 -19.83
N ALA A 509 -14.36 28.94 -20.88
CA ALA A 509 -14.16 28.40 -22.23
C ALA A 509 -12.90 27.52 -22.36
N GLY A 510 -11.80 27.87 -21.67
CA GLY A 510 -10.60 27.02 -21.63
C GLY A 510 -10.78 25.82 -20.70
N LEU A 511 -11.61 25.96 -19.65
CA LEU A 511 -11.95 24.87 -18.75
C LEU A 511 -12.88 23.84 -19.42
N ALA A 512 -13.78 24.28 -20.31
CA ALA A 512 -14.60 23.41 -21.16
C ALA A 512 -13.72 22.47 -21.99
N GLN A 513 -12.65 22.98 -22.61
CA GLN A 513 -11.67 22.17 -23.36
C GLN A 513 -10.88 21.18 -22.47
N VAL A 514 -10.87 21.34 -21.15
CA VAL A 514 -10.37 20.31 -20.22
C VAL A 514 -11.45 19.24 -20.03
N PHE A 515 -12.67 19.63 -19.66
CA PHE A 515 -13.78 18.71 -19.45
C PHE A 515 -14.17 17.91 -20.71
N ASP A 516 -14.11 18.50 -21.91
CA ASP A 516 -14.32 17.81 -23.19
C ASP A 516 -13.31 16.66 -23.39
N ARG A 517 -12.04 16.90 -23.03
CA ARG A 517 -10.99 15.87 -23.12
C ARG A 517 -11.20 14.77 -22.08
N LEU A 518 -11.61 15.11 -20.86
CA LEU A 518 -11.96 14.12 -19.82
C LEU A 518 -13.17 13.27 -20.21
N ALA A 519 -14.24 13.89 -20.74
CA ALA A 519 -15.40 13.19 -21.28
C ALA A 519 -15.01 12.25 -22.45
N SER A 520 -14.15 12.71 -23.37
CA SER A 520 -13.65 11.88 -24.48
C SER A 520 -12.81 10.68 -24.02
N ALA A 521 -12.26 10.73 -22.80
CA ALA A 521 -11.54 9.64 -22.13
C ALA A 521 -12.46 8.79 -21.22
N GLY A 522 -13.78 9.04 -21.20
CA GLY A 522 -14.73 8.31 -20.37
C GLY A 522 -14.54 8.52 -18.86
N ILE A 523 -13.76 9.51 -18.42
CA ILE A 523 -13.68 9.92 -17.02
C ILE A 523 -15.10 10.23 -16.53
N ASN A 524 -15.48 9.74 -15.35
CA ASN A 524 -16.82 9.93 -14.79
C ASN A 524 -16.83 10.64 -13.44
N THR A 525 -15.66 10.86 -12.82
CA THR A 525 -15.50 11.59 -11.56
C THR A 525 -14.30 12.55 -11.66
N VAL A 526 -14.47 13.82 -11.31
CA VAL A 526 -13.38 14.81 -11.27
C VAL A 526 -13.20 15.33 -9.86
N TYR A 527 -12.04 15.06 -9.25
CA TYR A 527 -11.61 15.66 -7.99
C TYR A 527 -11.03 17.05 -8.30
N PHE A 528 -11.87 18.08 -8.22
CA PHE A 528 -11.56 19.44 -8.69
C PHE A 528 -10.94 20.27 -7.56
N GLU A 529 -9.72 20.78 -7.73
CA GLU A 529 -8.99 21.47 -6.65
C GLU A 529 -9.69 22.78 -6.25
N THR A 530 -10.42 22.71 -5.13
CA THR A 530 -11.36 23.73 -4.67
C THR A 530 -10.77 24.61 -3.59
N ILE A 531 -9.92 24.06 -2.72
CA ILE A 531 -9.10 24.77 -1.72
C ILE A 531 -7.68 24.21 -1.76
N ASN A 532 -6.69 25.08 -2.04
CA ASN A 532 -5.26 24.78 -2.06
C ASN A 532 -4.50 25.80 -1.21
N ALA A 533 -3.57 25.35 -0.36
CA ALA A 533 -2.67 26.22 0.41
C ALA A 533 -3.37 27.41 1.12
N GLY A 534 -4.56 27.17 1.70
CA GLY A 534 -5.34 28.16 2.45
C GLY A 534 -6.18 29.12 1.59
N TYR A 535 -6.14 29.01 0.26
CA TYR A 535 -6.94 29.81 -0.67
C TYR A 535 -8.03 28.96 -1.32
N PRO A 536 -9.32 29.37 -1.28
CA PRO A 536 -10.30 28.87 -2.24
C PRO A 536 -10.00 29.42 -3.65
N ILE A 537 -10.32 28.64 -4.67
CA ILE A 537 -10.36 29.12 -6.07
C ILE A 537 -11.64 29.90 -6.37
N TYR A 538 -12.73 29.69 -5.63
CA TYR A 538 -14.02 30.35 -5.81
C TYR A 538 -14.13 31.62 -4.93
N PRO A 539 -15.03 32.57 -5.25
CA PRO A 539 -15.35 33.69 -4.38
C PRO A 539 -16.04 33.19 -3.10
N SER A 540 -15.36 33.33 -1.96
CA SER A 540 -15.83 32.90 -0.63
C SER A 540 -16.09 34.12 0.26
N HIS A 541 -17.14 34.05 1.08
CA HIS A 541 -17.43 35.02 2.14
C HIS A 541 -16.80 34.64 3.49
N ILE A 542 -16.21 33.43 3.59
CA ILE A 542 -15.65 32.87 4.82
C ILE A 542 -14.11 32.91 4.81
N ALA A 543 -13.47 32.63 3.68
CA ALA A 543 -12.01 32.68 3.56
C ALA A 543 -11.50 34.13 3.50
N PRO A 544 -10.36 34.46 4.15
CA PRO A 544 -9.83 35.83 4.11
C PRO A 544 -9.47 36.34 2.71
N GLN A 545 -9.21 35.45 1.74
CA GLN A 545 -8.73 35.80 0.41
C GLN A 545 -8.93 34.67 -0.62
N GLN A 546 -9.56 34.94 -1.77
CA GLN A 546 -9.55 34.07 -2.96
C GLN A 546 -8.13 33.97 -3.56
N ASN A 547 -7.77 32.83 -4.15
CA ASN A 547 -6.48 32.63 -4.80
C ASN A 547 -6.16 33.75 -5.82
N PRO A 548 -5.02 34.48 -5.70
CA PRO A 548 -4.72 35.61 -6.56
C PRO A 548 -4.69 35.31 -8.07
N LEU A 549 -4.34 34.07 -8.44
CA LEU A 549 -4.19 33.63 -9.84
C LEU A 549 -5.53 33.42 -10.57
N ILE A 550 -6.65 33.52 -9.85
CA ILE A 550 -8.01 33.14 -10.30
C ILE A 550 -9.02 34.31 -10.12
N ARG A 551 -8.58 35.45 -9.60
CA ARG A 551 -9.44 36.63 -9.37
C ARG A 551 -10.17 37.06 -10.65
N GLY A 552 -11.45 37.40 -10.49
CA GLY A 552 -12.30 37.90 -11.57
C GLY A 552 -13.24 36.87 -12.20
N TRP A 553 -13.14 35.59 -11.84
CA TRP A 553 -14.12 34.56 -12.23
C TRP A 553 -14.30 33.49 -11.13
N ASN A 554 -15.23 32.55 -11.37
CA ASN A 554 -15.59 31.49 -10.45
C ASN A 554 -15.41 30.11 -11.10
N PRO A 555 -14.27 29.42 -10.90
CA PRO A 555 -14.03 28.14 -11.55
C PRO A 555 -14.85 26.99 -10.96
N LEU A 556 -15.31 27.07 -9.70
CA LEU A 556 -16.09 26.00 -9.10
C LEU A 556 -17.48 25.91 -9.74
N GLU A 557 -18.15 27.06 -9.86
CA GLU A 557 -19.43 27.22 -10.56
C GLU A 557 -19.34 26.78 -12.04
N ALA A 558 -18.32 27.27 -12.76
CA ALA A 558 -18.06 26.85 -14.13
C ALA A 558 -17.79 25.33 -14.23
N ALA A 559 -17.00 24.76 -13.32
CA ALA A 559 -16.63 23.35 -13.36
C ALA A 559 -17.80 22.41 -13.06
N VAL A 560 -18.69 22.76 -12.12
CA VAL A 560 -19.90 21.94 -11.83
C VAL A 560 -20.79 21.90 -13.06
N LYS A 561 -21.10 23.07 -13.63
CA LYS A 561 -21.84 23.19 -14.90
C LYS A 561 -21.21 22.32 -15.99
N LEU A 562 -19.91 22.50 -16.25
CA LEU A 562 -19.21 21.79 -17.33
C LEU A 562 -19.13 20.27 -17.11
N ALA A 563 -19.06 19.81 -15.85
CA ALA A 563 -19.12 18.38 -15.52
C ALA A 563 -20.53 17.81 -15.79
N HIS A 564 -21.57 18.47 -15.28
CA HIS A 564 -22.97 18.03 -15.41
C HIS A 564 -23.45 18.02 -16.86
N GLU A 565 -23.07 19.02 -17.67
CA GLU A 565 -23.29 19.05 -19.13
C GLU A 565 -22.78 17.81 -19.87
N ARG A 566 -21.79 17.12 -19.31
CA ARG A 566 -21.09 15.97 -19.92
C ARG A 566 -21.36 14.65 -19.19
N GLY A 567 -22.26 14.63 -18.21
CA GLY A 567 -22.58 13.45 -17.40
C GLY A 567 -21.45 12.99 -16.48
N MET A 568 -20.55 13.90 -16.11
CA MET A 568 -19.50 13.66 -15.11
C MET A 568 -19.90 14.21 -13.75
N GLU A 569 -19.45 13.57 -12.68
CA GLU A 569 -19.54 14.12 -11.34
C GLU A 569 -18.35 15.01 -11.00
N LEU A 570 -18.62 16.15 -10.35
CA LEU A 570 -17.60 16.99 -9.74
C LEU A 570 -17.57 16.79 -8.22
N HIS A 571 -16.42 16.33 -7.72
CA HIS A 571 -16.14 16.16 -6.31
C HIS A 571 -15.15 17.25 -5.88
N ALA A 572 -15.55 18.14 -4.99
CA ALA A 572 -14.71 19.26 -4.56
C ALA A 572 -13.53 18.77 -3.70
N TRP A 573 -12.32 18.84 -4.24
CA TRP A 573 -11.08 18.47 -3.54
C TRP A 573 -10.61 19.64 -2.68
N ILE A 574 -10.52 19.42 -1.37
CA ILE A 574 -10.08 20.43 -0.40
C ILE A 574 -8.89 19.94 0.42
N TRP A 575 -7.91 20.83 0.60
CA TRP A 575 -6.87 20.69 1.62
C TRP A 575 -7.49 21.07 2.98
N VAL A 576 -7.67 20.09 3.87
CA VAL A 576 -8.38 20.29 5.15
C VAL A 576 -7.51 21.01 6.17
N PHE A 577 -6.45 20.37 6.67
CA PHE A 577 -5.62 20.99 7.72
C PHE A 577 -4.39 21.71 7.16
N ALA A 578 -3.90 21.39 5.95
CA ALA A 578 -2.79 22.11 5.33
C ALA A 578 -3.28 23.42 4.69
N VAL A 579 -2.85 24.56 5.23
CA VAL A 579 -3.32 25.90 4.83
C VAL A 579 -2.22 26.83 4.33
N GLY A 580 -0.96 26.39 4.23
CA GLY A 580 0.13 27.19 3.67
C GLY A 580 1.20 26.31 3.02
N ASN A 581 1.96 26.82 2.04
CA ASN A 581 2.90 26.03 1.23
C ASN A 581 3.96 26.93 0.58
N ASP A 582 5.25 26.71 0.82
CA ASP A 582 6.35 27.52 0.23
C ASP A 582 6.34 27.52 -1.31
N ARG A 583 6.02 26.38 -1.94
CA ARG A 583 5.94 26.27 -3.41
C ARG A 583 4.79 27.13 -3.96
N HIS A 584 3.71 27.30 -3.20
CA HIS A 584 2.60 28.18 -3.57
C HIS A 584 2.96 29.65 -3.32
N ASN A 585 3.63 29.95 -2.21
CA ASN A 585 4.13 31.29 -1.89
C ASN A 585 5.05 31.82 -3.01
N GLN A 586 5.98 31.00 -3.49
CA GLN A 586 6.87 31.35 -4.60
C GLN A 586 6.11 31.73 -5.88
N ILE A 587 5.06 30.98 -6.24
CA ILE A 587 4.20 31.27 -7.41
C ILE A 587 3.45 32.61 -7.22
N LEU A 588 3.08 32.95 -5.99
CA LEU A 588 2.40 34.22 -5.65
C LEU A 588 3.35 35.40 -5.36
N GLY A 589 4.67 35.21 -5.47
CA GLY A 589 5.67 36.23 -5.08
C GLY A 589 5.70 36.55 -3.58
N GLN A 590 5.16 35.67 -2.73
CA GLN A 590 5.14 35.82 -1.27
C GLN A 590 6.46 35.33 -0.65
N PRO A 591 6.95 35.95 0.44
CA PRO A 591 8.16 35.50 1.13
C PRO A 591 7.93 34.15 1.83
N SER A 592 9.00 33.38 2.06
CA SER A 592 8.93 32.09 2.80
C SER A 592 8.49 32.23 4.26
N SER A 593 8.60 33.43 4.85
CA SER A 593 8.04 33.77 6.15
C SER A 593 6.51 33.91 6.15
N PHE A 594 5.87 34.08 4.99
CA PHE A 594 4.40 34.13 4.88
C PHE A 594 3.82 32.74 5.15
N LEU A 595 3.08 32.60 6.25
CA LEU A 595 2.51 31.31 6.64
C LEU A 595 1.32 30.95 5.75
N SER A 596 0.26 31.76 5.78
CA SER A 596 -0.92 31.69 4.91
C SER A 596 -1.86 32.87 5.20
N PRO A 597 -2.84 33.20 4.33
CA PRO A 597 -3.88 34.19 4.67
C PRO A 597 -4.70 33.77 5.89
N VAL A 598 -4.95 32.46 6.07
CA VAL A 598 -5.73 31.90 7.18
C VAL A 598 -5.01 32.09 8.52
N ILE A 599 -3.71 31.79 8.59
CA ILE A 599 -2.91 31.96 9.81
C ILE A 599 -2.55 33.44 10.05
N GLN A 600 -2.49 34.28 9.01
CA GLN A 600 -2.37 35.73 9.19
C GLN A 600 -3.63 36.33 9.83
N ALA A 601 -4.83 35.89 9.42
CA ALA A 601 -6.09 36.30 10.03
C ALA A 601 -6.30 35.70 11.44
N HIS A 602 -5.84 34.46 11.65
CA HIS A 602 -6.07 33.70 12.88
C HIS A 602 -4.78 32.97 13.37
N PRO A 603 -3.82 33.69 13.98
CA PRO A 603 -2.55 33.08 14.42
C PRO A 603 -2.72 31.93 15.43
N ASP A 604 -3.68 32.03 16.35
CA ASP A 604 -3.98 31.03 17.39
C ASP A 604 -4.52 29.68 16.83
N TRP A 605 -4.75 29.58 15.52
CA TRP A 605 -5.21 28.33 14.86
C TRP A 605 -4.05 27.44 14.39
N VAL A 606 -2.80 27.89 14.45
CA VAL A 606 -1.65 27.18 13.90
C VAL A 606 -1.27 25.92 14.70
N ASN A 607 -0.93 24.85 13.98
CA ASN A 607 -0.34 23.63 14.53
C ASN A 607 1.17 23.82 14.68
N ILE A 608 1.73 23.32 15.78
CA ILE A 608 3.13 23.56 16.15
C ILE A 608 3.78 22.21 16.47
N ASN A 609 5.09 22.07 16.18
CA ASN A 609 5.86 20.92 16.63
C ASN A 609 6.42 21.10 18.05
N ASN A 610 7.02 20.05 18.59
CA ASN A 610 7.64 20.04 19.92
C ASN A 610 8.90 20.92 20.06
N TYR A 611 9.33 21.61 19.00
CA TYR A 611 10.41 22.59 18.98
C TYR A 611 9.93 24.05 18.83
N GLY A 612 8.62 24.28 18.57
CA GLY A 612 8.06 25.60 18.31
C GLY A 612 7.95 25.99 16.83
N GLU A 613 8.28 25.09 15.90
CA GLU A 613 8.21 25.35 14.46
C GLU A 613 6.76 25.36 13.96
N LEU A 614 6.37 26.41 13.23
CA LEU A 614 5.03 26.63 12.65
C LEU A 614 4.88 26.06 11.23
N ARG A 615 6.00 25.88 10.52
CA ARG A 615 6.07 25.27 9.18
C ARG A 615 6.78 23.94 9.30
N ASN A 616 6.25 22.90 8.67
CA ASN A 616 6.88 21.60 8.63
C ASN A 616 8.09 21.61 7.70
N SER A 617 9.27 21.42 8.29
CA SER A 617 10.59 21.37 7.64
C SER A 617 10.80 20.17 6.71
N ARG A 618 9.82 19.27 6.56
CA ARG A 618 9.84 18.16 5.60
C ARG A 618 8.92 18.46 4.40
N ASP A 619 7.65 18.78 4.63
CA ASP A 619 6.68 19.01 3.53
C ASP A 619 6.50 20.49 3.12
N HIS A 620 7.19 21.42 3.79
CA HIS A 620 7.18 22.87 3.59
C HIS A 620 5.83 23.57 3.80
N LYS A 621 4.89 22.91 4.47
CA LYS A 621 3.53 23.43 4.70
C LYS A 621 3.29 23.93 6.12
N VAL A 622 2.30 24.79 6.23
CA VAL A 622 1.72 25.26 7.50
C VAL A 622 0.36 24.60 7.66
N TYR A 623 0.05 24.15 8.88
CA TYR A 623 -1.18 23.42 9.18
C TYR A 623 -1.99 24.11 10.27
N LEU A 624 -3.32 23.99 10.19
CA LEU A 624 -4.24 24.24 11.31
C LEU A 624 -4.08 23.14 12.37
N ASP A 625 -4.27 23.47 13.64
CA ASP A 625 -4.36 22.48 14.72
C ASP A 625 -5.74 21.78 14.66
N PRO A 626 -5.82 20.46 14.40
CA PRO A 626 -7.08 19.72 14.38
C PRO A 626 -7.87 19.76 15.69
N ALA A 627 -7.24 20.14 16.82
CA ALA A 627 -7.93 20.37 18.09
C ALA A 627 -8.60 21.75 18.21
N ASN A 628 -8.27 22.72 17.35
CA ASN A 628 -8.82 24.07 17.43
C ASN A 628 -10.26 24.11 16.89
N ARG A 629 -11.23 24.41 17.77
CA ARG A 629 -12.66 24.39 17.44
C ARG A 629 -13.07 25.46 16.44
N GLU A 630 -12.47 26.64 16.49
CA GLU A 630 -12.76 27.73 15.54
C GLU A 630 -12.20 27.43 14.15
N ALA A 631 -11.02 26.79 14.07
CA ALA A 631 -10.48 26.28 12.81
C ALA A 631 -11.39 25.20 12.18
N ARG A 632 -11.94 24.28 12.98
CA ARG A 632 -12.93 23.29 12.53
C ARG A 632 -14.23 23.95 12.07
N ALA A 633 -14.74 24.93 12.82
CA ALA A 633 -15.94 25.68 12.46
C ALA A 633 -15.76 26.48 11.15
N TYR A 634 -14.58 27.08 10.94
CA TYR A 634 -14.19 27.72 9.69
C TYR A 634 -14.21 26.73 8.50
N LEU A 635 -13.61 25.55 8.65
CA LEU A 635 -13.62 24.51 7.63
C LEU A 635 -15.04 24.00 7.32
N LEU A 636 -15.89 23.82 8.34
CA LEU A 636 -17.30 23.45 8.14
C LEU A 636 -18.10 24.55 7.42
N ARG A 637 -17.84 25.84 7.72
CA ARG A 637 -18.46 26.96 6.98
C ARG A 637 -18.02 27.00 5.51
N LEU A 638 -16.76 26.70 5.20
CA LEU A 638 -16.28 26.56 3.81
C LEU A 638 -16.90 25.36 3.09
N ILE A 639 -17.11 24.24 3.79
CA ILE A 639 -17.81 23.06 3.23
C ILE A 639 -19.29 23.39 2.96
N ASN A 640 -19.92 24.22 3.79
CA ASN A 640 -21.27 24.74 3.54
C ASN A 640 -21.32 25.64 2.28
N GLU A 641 -20.35 26.55 2.08
CA GLU A 641 -20.25 27.33 0.84
C GLU A 641 -20.04 26.44 -0.38
N ILE A 642 -19.08 25.51 -0.33
CA ILE A 642 -18.78 24.58 -1.43
C ILE A 642 -20.01 23.74 -1.82
N THR A 643 -20.75 23.24 -0.84
CA THR A 643 -21.95 22.42 -1.12
C THR A 643 -23.17 23.25 -1.53
N ALA A 644 -23.12 24.58 -1.50
CA ALA A 644 -24.10 25.44 -2.15
C ALA A 644 -23.97 25.43 -3.69
N TYR A 645 -22.77 25.15 -4.23
CA TYR A 645 -22.52 25.03 -5.67
C TYR A 645 -23.04 23.74 -6.32
N ASN A 646 -23.81 22.91 -5.60
CA ASN A 646 -24.36 21.63 -6.07
C ASN A 646 -23.29 20.62 -6.57
N VAL A 647 -22.13 20.60 -5.91
CA VAL A 647 -21.11 19.56 -6.12
C VAL A 647 -21.65 18.17 -5.76
N ASP A 648 -21.28 17.15 -6.54
CA ASP A 648 -21.75 15.78 -6.36
C ASP A 648 -21.04 15.06 -5.20
N GLY A 649 -19.83 15.51 -4.86
CA GLY A 649 -19.02 14.96 -3.79
C GLY A 649 -18.10 15.98 -3.14
N LEU A 650 -17.52 15.58 -2.02
CA LEU A 650 -16.47 16.29 -1.30
C LEU A 650 -15.30 15.34 -1.10
N GLN A 651 -14.09 15.75 -1.46
CA GLN A 651 -12.87 14.99 -1.21
C GLN A 651 -11.98 15.71 -0.20
N LEU A 652 -11.74 15.04 0.94
CA LEU A 652 -10.83 15.52 1.96
C LEU A 652 -9.41 15.02 1.69
N ASP A 653 -8.49 15.94 1.39
CA ASP A 653 -7.04 15.71 1.43
C ASP A 653 -6.41 16.59 2.52
N TYR A 654 -5.16 16.31 2.90
CA TYR A 654 -4.51 16.84 4.09
C TYR A 654 -5.38 16.70 5.37
N ILE A 655 -6.25 15.69 5.38
CA ILE A 655 -7.02 15.20 6.53
C ILE A 655 -6.11 14.34 7.41
N ARG A 656 -5.08 14.98 7.97
CA ARG A 656 -3.95 14.39 8.69
C ARG A 656 -3.24 15.44 9.54
N TYR A 657 -2.51 14.99 10.55
CA TYR A 657 -1.39 15.78 11.10
C TYR A 657 -0.22 15.78 10.10
N PRO A 658 0.74 16.72 10.20
CA PRO A 658 1.94 16.74 9.38
C PRO A 658 2.76 15.45 9.56
N PHE A 659 3.71 15.19 8.64
CA PHE A 659 4.59 14.03 8.80
C PHE A 659 5.53 14.15 10.00
N GLN A 660 5.43 13.17 10.90
CA GLN A 660 6.15 13.09 12.16
C GLN A 660 7.12 11.90 12.17
N ASP A 661 8.04 11.95 13.12
CA ASP A 661 8.99 10.90 13.44
C ASP A 661 9.19 10.88 14.97
N PRO A 662 8.38 10.09 15.69
CA PRO A 662 8.52 9.94 17.14
C PRO A 662 9.90 9.40 17.55
N GLY A 663 10.53 8.53 16.75
CA GLY A 663 11.86 8.00 17.04
C GLY A 663 12.94 9.07 16.99
N GLY A 664 12.89 9.93 15.97
CA GLY A 664 13.69 11.15 15.85
C GLY A 664 13.22 12.34 16.69
N ASN A 665 12.26 12.15 17.61
CA ASN A 665 11.67 13.20 18.47
C ASN A 665 11.11 14.42 17.70
N TYR A 666 10.64 14.24 16.46
CA TYR A 666 10.06 15.30 15.61
C TYR A 666 8.54 15.11 15.47
N THR A 667 7.74 15.82 16.28
CA THR A 667 6.31 15.51 16.46
C THR A 667 5.42 16.75 16.57
N TYR A 668 4.16 16.63 16.14
CA TYR A 668 3.19 17.74 16.01
C TYR A 668 2.00 17.64 16.98
N GLY A 669 1.18 18.70 17.02
CA GLY A 669 0.02 18.85 17.91
C GLY A 669 0.24 19.80 19.07
N TYR A 670 1.39 20.47 19.14
CA TYR A 670 1.76 21.37 20.24
C TYR A 670 1.18 22.78 20.10
N GLY A 671 0.16 22.93 19.24
CA GLY A 671 -0.71 24.10 19.20
C GLY A 671 -1.45 24.30 20.53
N LYS A 672 -1.87 25.54 20.78
CA LYS A 672 -2.49 25.98 22.03
C LYS A 672 -3.69 25.12 22.41
N ALA A 673 -4.62 24.92 21.47
CA ALA A 673 -5.83 24.13 21.70
C ALA A 673 -5.54 22.66 22.00
N GLY A 674 -4.63 22.02 21.26
CA GLY A 674 -4.20 20.64 21.50
C GLY A 674 -3.56 20.44 22.87
N ARG A 675 -2.69 21.36 23.30
CA ARG A 675 -2.04 21.32 24.62
C ARG A 675 -3.02 21.53 25.77
N GLU A 676 -3.88 22.54 25.66
CA GLU A 676 -4.86 22.87 26.70
C GLU A 676 -5.86 21.71 26.90
N GLN A 677 -6.41 21.15 25.83
CA GLN A 677 -7.34 20.03 25.90
C GLN A 677 -6.67 18.74 26.44
N PHE A 678 -5.46 18.41 26.01
CA PHE A 678 -4.78 17.21 26.53
C PHE A 678 -4.42 17.36 28.02
N ARG A 679 -4.02 18.56 28.45
CA ARG A 679 -3.79 18.87 29.87
C ARG A 679 -5.07 18.80 30.69
N GLN A 680 -6.22 19.22 30.16
CA GLN A 680 -7.52 19.05 30.81
C GLN A 680 -7.92 17.57 30.96
N LEU A 681 -7.58 16.73 29.97
CA LEU A 681 -7.91 15.30 29.96
C LEU A 681 -7.00 14.43 30.85
N THR A 682 -5.75 14.86 31.10
CA THR A 682 -4.71 14.02 31.75
C THR A 682 -3.97 14.66 32.91
N GLY A 683 -4.16 15.96 33.15
CA GLY A 683 -3.34 16.77 34.05
C GLY A 683 -1.97 17.18 33.49
N VAL A 684 -1.50 16.56 32.41
CA VAL A 684 -0.12 16.70 31.88
C VAL A 684 -0.11 17.56 30.60
N ASP A 685 0.75 18.57 30.54
CA ASP A 685 1.03 19.29 29.30
C ASP A 685 1.90 18.40 28.38
N PRO A 686 1.49 18.13 27.12
CA PRO A 686 2.17 17.14 26.29
C PRO A 686 3.61 17.49 25.92
N VAL A 687 4.08 18.73 26.10
CA VAL A 687 5.50 19.10 25.93
C VAL A 687 6.44 18.36 26.90
N ASN A 688 5.90 17.85 28.02
CA ASN A 688 6.63 17.08 29.02
C ASN A 688 6.58 15.56 28.75
N ILE A 689 5.93 15.12 27.67
CA ILE A 689 5.76 13.71 27.30
C ILE A 689 6.73 13.39 26.16
N THR A 690 7.39 12.24 26.25
CA THR A 690 8.23 11.68 25.18
C THR A 690 7.83 10.22 24.94
N PRO A 691 8.20 9.61 23.80
CA PRO A 691 7.97 8.18 23.53
C PRO A 691 8.56 7.22 24.58
N LYS A 692 9.47 7.69 25.45
CA LYS A 692 10.01 6.93 26.59
C LYS A 692 8.98 6.72 27.72
N ASN A 693 7.87 7.46 27.73
CA ASN A 693 6.70 7.17 28.56
C ASN A 693 5.59 6.60 27.65
N PRO A 694 5.54 5.27 27.41
CA PRO A 694 4.64 4.69 26.41
C PRO A 694 3.16 4.87 26.75
N GLN A 695 2.78 4.94 28.03
CA GLN A 695 1.38 5.13 28.44
C GLN A 695 0.87 6.52 28.05
N LEU A 696 1.55 7.58 28.49
CA LEU A 696 1.17 8.95 28.15
C LEU A 696 1.39 9.26 26.66
N TRP A 697 2.41 8.65 26.03
CA TRP A 697 2.63 8.79 24.57
C TRP A 697 1.52 8.14 23.73
N ASN A 698 1.03 6.97 24.14
CA ASN A 698 -0.10 6.32 23.48
C ASN A 698 -1.39 7.14 23.66
N GLN A 699 -1.63 7.69 24.86
CA GLN A 699 -2.75 8.62 25.08
C GLN A 699 -2.65 9.88 24.20
N TRP A 700 -1.45 10.48 24.06
CA TRP A 700 -1.23 11.63 23.18
C TRP A 700 -1.45 11.29 21.70
N THR A 701 -0.98 10.13 21.26
CA THR A 701 -1.18 9.63 19.89
C THR A 701 -2.68 9.37 19.62
N GLN A 702 -3.39 8.76 20.58
CA GLN A 702 -4.83 8.51 20.49
C GLN A 702 -5.64 9.81 20.50
N PHE A 703 -5.31 10.78 21.35
CA PHE A 703 -5.93 12.10 21.36
C PHE A 703 -5.86 12.76 19.98
N LYS A 704 -4.66 12.86 19.38
CA LYS A 704 -4.49 13.44 18.02
C LYS A 704 -5.25 12.64 16.95
N THR A 705 -5.27 11.32 17.05
CA THR A 705 -6.05 10.44 16.15
C THR A 705 -7.55 10.69 16.27
N ASN A 706 -8.04 10.91 17.50
CA ASN A 706 -9.43 11.27 17.77
C ASN A 706 -9.77 12.66 17.23
N GLN A 707 -8.85 13.64 17.22
CA GLN A 707 -9.10 14.96 16.63
C GLN A 707 -9.38 14.87 15.13
N VAL A 708 -8.55 14.16 14.36
CA VAL A 708 -8.78 13.95 12.92
C VAL A 708 -10.06 13.13 12.70
N THR A 709 -10.25 12.05 13.45
CA THR A 709 -11.39 11.12 13.30
C THR A 709 -12.74 11.77 13.63
N SER A 710 -12.80 12.62 14.65
CA SER A 710 -14.00 13.38 14.99
C SER A 710 -14.31 14.46 13.95
N PHE A 711 -13.31 15.07 13.31
CA PHE A 711 -13.58 16.02 12.23
C PHE A 711 -14.16 15.33 10.98
N VAL A 712 -13.68 14.14 10.63
CA VAL A 712 -14.29 13.31 9.58
C VAL A 712 -15.74 12.93 9.94
N ALA A 713 -16.02 12.67 11.23
CA ALA A 713 -17.38 12.44 11.71
C ALA A 713 -18.28 13.69 11.62
N GLU A 714 -17.77 14.87 12.01
CA GLU A 714 -18.46 16.17 11.91
C GLU A 714 -18.83 16.50 10.47
N VAL A 715 -17.88 16.37 9.53
CA VAL A 715 -18.14 16.56 8.09
C VAL A 715 -19.15 15.54 7.56
N SER A 716 -19.04 14.27 7.95
CA SER A 716 -19.99 13.23 7.55
C SER A 716 -21.41 13.51 8.06
N GLN A 717 -21.54 13.93 9.32
CA GLN A 717 -22.83 14.28 9.93
C GLN A 717 -23.44 15.52 9.27
N PHE A 718 -22.64 16.57 9.04
CA PHE A 718 -23.07 17.77 8.34
C PHE A 718 -23.62 17.45 6.94
N LEU A 719 -22.88 16.66 6.15
CA LEU A 719 -23.33 16.25 4.81
C LEU A 719 -24.60 15.40 4.88
N LYS A 720 -24.67 14.40 5.77
CA LYS A 720 -25.89 13.57 5.93
C LYS A 720 -27.13 14.37 6.34
N GLN A 721 -26.97 15.44 7.12
CA GLN A 721 -28.08 16.28 7.57
C GLN A 721 -28.53 17.32 6.53
N GLN A 722 -27.60 17.93 5.79
CA GLN A 722 -27.88 19.09 4.93
C GLN A 722 -27.85 18.77 3.43
N LYS A 723 -27.08 17.75 3.04
CA LYS A 723 -26.67 17.44 1.66
C LYS A 723 -26.50 15.91 1.46
N PRO A 724 -27.50 15.06 1.78
CA PRO A 724 -27.32 13.60 1.90
C PRO A 724 -26.86 12.89 0.60
N ASN A 725 -27.03 13.54 -0.56
CA ASN A 725 -26.56 13.04 -1.85
C ASN A 725 -25.07 13.32 -2.12
N VAL A 726 -24.37 14.12 -1.31
CA VAL A 726 -22.95 14.44 -1.50
C VAL A 726 -22.07 13.28 -1.03
N ILE A 727 -21.29 12.71 -1.95
CA ILE A 727 -20.38 11.58 -1.68
C ILE A 727 -19.14 12.07 -0.94
N LEU A 728 -18.85 11.54 0.25
CA LEU A 728 -17.65 11.90 1.01
C LEU A 728 -16.49 10.94 0.72
N SER A 729 -15.45 11.43 0.05
CA SER A 729 -14.22 10.67 -0.23
C SER A 729 -13.01 11.21 0.53
N VAL A 730 -11.99 10.37 0.73
CA VAL A 730 -10.77 10.73 1.48
C VAL A 730 -9.50 10.31 0.73
N ALA A 731 -8.57 11.27 0.54
CA ALA A 731 -7.23 11.00 0.04
C ALA A 731 -6.32 10.55 1.20
N VAL A 732 -5.77 9.34 1.10
CA VAL A 732 -5.08 8.69 2.23
C VAL A 732 -3.77 8.02 1.83
N PHE A 733 -2.87 7.89 2.80
CA PHE A 733 -1.64 7.11 2.60
C PHE A 733 -1.91 5.59 2.65
N PRO A 734 -1.25 4.81 1.77
CA PRO A 734 -1.38 3.35 1.73
C PRO A 734 -0.47 2.62 2.75
N HIS A 735 0.23 3.35 3.63
CA HIS A 735 1.10 2.75 4.65
C HIS A 735 0.30 1.89 5.65
N PRO A 736 0.95 0.92 6.34
CA PRO A 736 0.33 0.14 7.41
C PRO A 736 -0.29 1.03 8.49
N GLU A 737 -1.41 0.58 9.06
CA GLU A 737 -2.20 1.33 10.05
C GLU A 737 -1.34 1.96 11.16
N GLN A 738 -0.56 1.15 11.88
CA GLN A 738 0.28 1.63 12.99
C GLN A 738 1.29 2.70 12.55
N GLU A 739 1.84 2.62 11.34
CA GLU A 739 2.73 3.65 10.81
C GLU A 739 1.99 4.97 10.58
N ARG A 740 0.79 4.92 10.01
CA ARG A 740 -0.04 6.12 9.81
C ARG A 740 -0.49 6.70 11.14
N ILE A 741 -0.94 5.88 12.08
CA ILE A 741 -1.37 6.32 13.42
C ILE A 741 -0.22 7.01 14.17
N LEU A 742 1.02 6.52 14.07
CA LEU A 742 2.18 7.16 14.70
C LEU A 742 2.67 8.41 13.97
N LYS A 743 2.70 8.42 12.62
CA LYS A 743 3.35 9.48 11.83
C LYS A 743 2.43 10.61 11.36
N ILE A 744 1.15 10.36 11.11
CA ILE A 744 0.21 11.31 10.48
C ILE A 744 -1.23 11.28 11.05
N GLN A 745 -1.54 10.34 11.94
CA GLN A 745 -2.84 10.16 12.60
C GLN A 745 -4.04 9.94 11.62
N GLN A 746 -3.83 9.23 10.50
CA GLN A 746 -4.91 8.81 9.58
C GLN A 746 -5.45 7.40 9.92
N HIS A 747 -6.67 7.32 10.45
CA HIS A 747 -7.35 6.08 10.87
C HIS A 747 -8.53 5.70 9.95
N TRP A 748 -8.29 5.63 8.64
CA TRP A 748 -9.37 5.47 7.65
C TRP A 748 -10.15 4.16 7.76
N GLU A 749 -9.59 3.10 8.39
CA GLU A 749 -10.31 1.87 8.72
C GLU A 749 -11.46 2.16 9.71
N VAL A 750 -11.27 3.07 10.68
CA VAL A 750 -12.34 3.50 11.59
C VAL A 750 -13.35 4.37 10.86
N TRP A 751 -12.90 5.28 9.99
CA TRP A 751 -13.81 6.17 9.24
C TRP A 751 -14.72 5.37 8.30
N ALA A 752 -14.17 4.35 7.64
CA ALA A 752 -14.90 3.41 6.80
C ALA A 752 -15.84 2.51 7.62
N LYS A 753 -15.36 1.90 8.72
CA LYS A 753 -16.16 1.02 9.59
C LYS A 753 -17.37 1.73 10.22
N GLN A 754 -17.22 3.01 10.59
CA GLN A 754 -18.32 3.82 11.15
C GLN A 754 -19.25 4.41 10.06
N GLY A 755 -19.01 4.10 8.78
CA GLY A 755 -19.80 4.64 7.67
C GLY A 755 -19.73 6.17 7.57
N TYR A 756 -18.62 6.77 8.00
CA TYR A 756 -18.42 8.22 7.87
C TYR A 756 -18.15 8.61 6.42
N VAL A 757 -17.36 7.79 5.71
CA VAL A 757 -16.90 8.03 4.34
C VAL A 757 -17.47 6.99 3.37
N ASP A 758 -17.66 7.40 2.12
CA ASP A 758 -18.18 6.59 1.03
C ASP A 758 -17.06 5.89 0.25
N LEU A 759 -15.94 6.59 0.06
CA LEU A 759 -14.86 6.17 -0.83
C LEU A 759 -13.48 6.46 -0.21
N ILE A 760 -12.68 5.40 -0.04
CA ILE A 760 -11.26 5.49 0.31
C ILE A 760 -10.43 5.60 -0.97
N VAL A 761 -9.59 6.64 -1.07
CA VAL A 761 -8.75 6.90 -2.23
C VAL A 761 -7.28 6.84 -1.81
N PRO A 762 -6.65 5.64 -1.77
CA PRO A 762 -5.28 5.49 -1.33
C PRO A 762 -4.28 5.89 -2.42
N MET A 763 -3.29 6.70 -2.04
CA MET A 763 -2.19 7.19 -2.89
C MET A 763 -1.16 6.08 -3.17
N THR A 764 -1.55 5.08 -3.96
CA THR A 764 -0.79 3.85 -4.27
C THR A 764 0.35 4.05 -5.28
N TYR A 765 1.00 5.21 -5.25
CA TYR A 765 1.97 5.67 -6.23
C TYR A 765 3.25 4.81 -6.28
N ALA A 766 3.56 4.22 -7.43
CA ALA A 766 4.77 3.43 -7.65
C ALA A 766 5.29 3.53 -9.09
N MET A 767 6.61 3.38 -9.26
CA MET A 767 7.29 3.41 -10.57
C MET A 767 7.13 2.10 -11.38
N ASP A 768 6.67 1.01 -10.75
CA ASP A 768 6.41 -0.27 -11.41
C ASP A 768 5.09 -0.91 -10.95
N THR A 769 4.46 -1.66 -11.87
CA THR A 769 3.15 -2.28 -11.66
C THR A 769 3.12 -3.28 -10.51
N ASN A 770 4.20 -4.03 -10.30
CA ASN A 770 4.24 -5.01 -9.22
C ASN A 770 4.43 -4.32 -7.86
N ARG A 771 5.11 -3.17 -7.78
CA ARG A 771 5.16 -2.35 -6.57
C ARG A 771 3.80 -1.71 -6.28
N LEU A 772 3.09 -1.21 -7.29
CA LEU A 772 1.69 -0.79 -7.15
C LEU A 772 0.82 -1.95 -6.62
N LYS A 773 0.87 -3.14 -7.25
CA LYS A 773 0.10 -4.32 -6.82
C LYS A 773 0.42 -4.72 -5.38
N ARG A 774 1.71 -4.78 -5.00
CA ARG A 774 2.17 -5.10 -3.63
C ARG A 774 1.67 -4.11 -2.58
N ILE A 775 1.56 -2.82 -2.93
CA ILE A 775 1.02 -1.78 -2.03
C ILE A 775 -0.52 -1.86 -1.97
N THR A 776 -1.17 -2.11 -3.11
CA THR A 776 -2.64 -2.00 -3.26
C THR A 776 -3.39 -3.25 -2.77
N GLN A 777 -2.89 -4.44 -3.07
CA GLN A 777 -3.61 -5.69 -2.85
C GLN A 777 -4.04 -5.91 -1.38
N PRO A 778 -3.20 -5.64 -0.35
CA PRO A 778 -3.62 -5.75 1.04
C PRO A 778 -4.78 -4.81 1.41
N LEU A 779 -4.79 -3.59 0.85
CA LEU A 779 -5.83 -2.59 1.11
C LEU A 779 -7.18 -3.05 0.52
N THR A 780 -7.15 -3.63 -0.69
CA THR A 780 -8.35 -4.19 -1.36
C THR A 780 -8.90 -5.46 -0.70
N GLN A 781 -8.22 -5.97 0.34
CA GLN A 781 -8.60 -7.16 1.11
C GLN A 781 -8.89 -6.84 2.59
N GLU A 782 -8.82 -5.57 3.01
CA GLU A 782 -9.08 -5.13 4.38
C GLU A 782 -10.58 -5.24 4.74
N GLN A 783 -10.90 -6.23 5.57
CA GLN A 783 -12.29 -6.53 5.99
C GLN A 783 -12.89 -5.44 6.89
N ARG A 784 -12.06 -4.60 7.51
CA ARG A 784 -12.50 -3.49 8.39
C ARG A 784 -13.03 -2.28 7.63
N LEU A 785 -12.91 -2.22 6.30
CA LEU A 785 -13.52 -1.16 5.47
C LEU A 785 -15.07 -1.15 5.53
N GLY A 786 -15.70 -2.24 6.00
CA GLY A 786 -17.15 -2.32 6.15
C GLY A 786 -17.88 -2.21 4.81
N SER A 787 -18.61 -1.11 4.63
CA SER A 787 -19.37 -0.81 3.41
C SER A 787 -18.70 0.21 2.48
N ALA A 788 -17.60 0.88 2.88
CA ALA A 788 -16.95 1.88 2.03
C ALA A 788 -16.27 1.25 0.80
N LEU A 789 -16.30 1.94 -0.33
CA LEU A 789 -15.58 1.54 -1.54
C LEU A 789 -14.10 1.96 -1.48
N ILE A 790 -13.28 1.35 -2.34
CA ILE A 790 -11.87 1.70 -2.53
C ILE A 790 -11.56 2.00 -4.00
N SER A 791 -10.94 3.14 -4.29
CA SER A 791 -10.46 3.51 -5.64
C SER A 791 -8.97 3.89 -5.55
N PRO A 792 -8.05 2.93 -5.77
CA PRO A 792 -6.62 3.19 -5.69
C PRO A 792 -6.12 4.17 -6.74
N ALA A 793 -5.10 4.94 -6.39
CA ALA A 793 -4.58 6.03 -7.20
C ALA A 793 -3.23 5.72 -7.86
N ILE A 794 -3.10 6.04 -9.15
CA ILE A 794 -1.82 6.10 -9.86
C ILE A 794 -1.32 7.55 -9.95
N LYS A 795 0.01 7.75 -9.96
CA LYS A 795 0.64 9.04 -10.26
C LYS A 795 1.34 8.94 -11.61
N LEU A 796 0.94 9.75 -12.57
CA LEU A 796 1.46 9.73 -13.94
C LEU A 796 2.78 10.50 -14.09
N LEU A 797 3.05 11.49 -13.23
CA LEU A 797 4.28 12.27 -13.30
C LEU A 797 5.52 11.37 -13.17
N ASN A 798 6.36 11.41 -14.21
CA ASN A 798 7.55 10.57 -14.42
C ASN A 798 7.29 9.07 -14.63
N LEU A 799 6.04 8.62 -14.75
CA LEU A 799 5.67 7.23 -15.04
C LEU A 799 5.60 7.01 -16.56
N PRO A 800 6.29 6.00 -17.14
CA PRO A 800 6.16 5.71 -18.57
C PRO A 800 4.72 5.31 -18.94
N GLU A 801 4.20 5.81 -20.07
CA GLU A 801 2.78 5.62 -20.46
C GLU A 801 2.34 4.14 -20.50
N ILE A 802 3.23 3.24 -20.97
CA ILE A 802 2.94 1.81 -21.01
C ILE A 802 2.87 1.16 -19.61
N VAL A 803 3.63 1.68 -18.64
CA VAL A 803 3.55 1.25 -17.24
C VAL A 803 2.29 1.80 -16.59
N ALA A 804 1.83 3.00 -16.97
CA ALA A 804 0.53 3.52 -16.53
C ALA A 804 -0.63 2.64 -17.04
N ILE A 805 -0.59 2.22 -18.31
CA ILE A 805 -1.58 1.28 -18.90
C ILE A 805 -1.57 -0.08 -18.18
N ASP A 806 -0.38 -0.62 -17.89
CA ASP A 806 -0.23 -1.88 -17.16
C ASP A 806 -0.67 -1.78 -15.68
N GLN A 807 -0.45 -0.62 -15.04
CA GLN A 807 -1.00 -0.31 -13.71
C GLN A 807 -2.53 -0.23 -13.70
N LEU A 808 -3.15 0.41 -14.69
CA LEU A 808 -4.61 0.47 -14.83
C LEU A 808 -5.21 -0.93 -14.99
N GLN A 809 -4.60 -1.80 -15.79
CA GLN A 809 -5.00 -3.20 -15.89
C GLN A 809 -4.84 -3.92 -14.53
N SER A 810 -3.71 -3.72 -13.84
CA SER A 810 -3.50 -4.30 -12.51
C SER A 810 -4.50 -3.82 -11.45
N LEU A 811 -5.15 -2.66 -11.61
CA LEU A 811 -6.21 -2.19 -10.71
C LEU A 811 -7.58 -2.80 -11.04
N ARG A 812 -7.84 -3.12 -12.31
CA ARG A 812 -9.02 -3.88 -12.77
C ARG A 812 -8.94 -5.37 -12.39
N ASP A 813 -7.72 -5.91 -12.29
CA ASP A 813 -7.44 -7.28 -11.82
C ASP A 813 -7.47 -7.44 -10.28
N LEU A 814 -7.79 -6.37 -9.52
CA LEU A 814 -7.92 -6.35 -8.06
C LEU A 814 -9.36 -6.04 -7.61
N SER A 815 -9.66 -6.28 -6.33
CA SER A 815 -10.98 -6.04 -5.73
C SER A 815 -11.22 -4.55 -5.44
N THR A 816 -11.24 -3.72 -6.49
CA THR A 816 -11.41 -2.27 -6.46
C THR A 816 -12.79 -1.83 -6.96
N GLY A 817 -13.18 -0.59 -6.64
CA GLY A 817 -14.32 0.08 -7.27
C GLY A 817 -14.02 0.67 -8.65
N GLY A 818 -12.78 0.53 -9.14
CA GLY A 818 -12.19 1.32 -10.22
C GLY A 818 -10.91 2.01 -9.73
N TYR A 819 -10.49 3.07 -10.41
CA TYR A 819 -9.19 3.73 -10.21
C TYR A 819 -9.30 5.26 -10.18
N SER A 820 -8.25 5.89 -9.65
CA SER A 820 -8.06 7.35 -9.61
C SER A 820 -6.70 7.73 -10.23
N ILE A 821 -6.61 8.89 -10.88
CA ILE A 821 -5.42 9.31 -11.66
C ILE A 821 -4.93 10.69 -11.23
N PHE A 822 -3.70 10.77 -10.69
CA PHE A 822 -3.03 12.01 -10.34
C PHE A 822 -1.99 12.37 -11.42
N ALA A 823 -2.15 13.42 -12.21
CA ALA A 823 -3.24 14.41 -12.27
C ALA A 823 -3.49 14.86 -13.72
N VAL A 824 -4.52 15.68 -13.99
CA VAL A 824 -4.91 16.10 -15.36
C VAL A 824 -3.75 16.70 -16.15
N GLU A 825 -2.84 17.47 -15.53
CA GLU A 825 -1.68 18.07 -16.21
C GLU A 825 -0.75 17.05 -16.90
N THR A 826 -0.78 15.76 -16.50
CA THR A 826 0.09 14.69 -17.01
C THR A 826 -0.62 13.68 -17.92
N ILE A 827 -1.90 13.90 -18.26
CA ILE A 827 -2.61 13.06 -19.25
C ILE A 827 -2.22 13.51 -20.67
N GLY A 828 -1.25 12.81 -21.24
CA GLY A 828 -0.80 12.99 -22.63
C GLY A 828 -1.78 12.44 -23.67
N ASN A 829 -1.60 12.86 -24.94
CA ASN A 829 -2.48 12.49 -26.06
C ASN A 829 -2.58 10.97 -26.26
N ASN A 830 -1.50 10.21 -26.05
CA ASN A 830 -1.52 8.74 -26.21
C ASN A 830 -2.40 8.08 -25.15
N LEU A 831 -2.27 8.51 -23.88
CA LEU A 831 -3.10 8.00 -22.79
C LEU A 831 -4.57 8.42 -22.93
N GLN A 832 -4.85 9.65 -23.38
CA GLN A 832 -6.21 10.07 -23.74
C GLN A 832 -6.79 9.20 -24.88
N ASN A 833 -5.99 8.87 -25.89
CA ASN A 833 -6.39 7.97 -26.98
C ASN A 833 -6.66 6.53 -26.49
N TYR A 834 -5.80 5.98 -25.63
CA TYR A 834 -6.03 4.68 -24.98
C TYR A 834 -7.36 4.65 -24.22
N PHE A 835 -7.66 5.70 -23.43
CA PHE A 835 -8.94 5.79 -22.74
C PHE A 835 -10.12 5.86 -23.71
N ARG A 836 -10.09 6.76 -24.70
CA ARG A 836 -11.14 6.92 -25.71
C ARG A 836 -11.49 5.61 -26.42
N ARG A 837 -10.49 4.78 -26.75
CA ARG A 837 -10.65 3.49 -27.44
C ARG A 837 -11.05 2.34 -26.52
N THR A 838 -10.84 2.47 -25.21
CA THR A 838 -11.20 1.44 -24.22
C THR A 838 -12.52 1.69 -23.48
N GLN A 839 -13.04 2.92 -23.47
CA GLN A 839 -14.26 3.28 -22.70
C GLN A 839 -15.53 3.45 -23.57
N ASN A 840 -15.49 3.08 -24.85
CA ASN A 840 -16.59 3.05 -25.82
C ASN A 840 -17.49 4.31 -25.89
N SER A 841 -17.12 5.23 -26.79
CA SER A 841 -17.89 6.44 -27.10
C SER A 841 -19.25 6.24 -27.81
N SER A 842 -19.72 5.00 -28.02
CA SER A 842 -20.91 4.68 -28.83
C SER A 842 -22.10 4.15 -28.05
N GLN A 843 -22.01 4.00 -26.72
CA GLN A 843 -23.18 3.64 -25.90
C GLN A 843 -24.13 4.85 -25.75
N THR A 844 -25.42 4.67 -26.01
CA THR A 844 -26.45 5.72 -25.83
C THR A 844 -26.80 6.02 -24.37
N THR A 845 -26.24 5.26 -23.43
CA THR A 845 -26.45 5.37 -21.99
C THR A 845 -25.11 5.41 -21.27
N GLN A 846 -24.92 6.37 -20.36
CA GLN A 846 -23.70 6.44 -19.54
C GLN A 846 -23.58 5.20 -18.62
N PRO A 847 -22.39 4.57 -18.51
CA PRO A 847 -22.18 3.44 -17.61
C PRO A 847 -22.41 3.79 -16.14
N ALA A 848 -22.91 2.82 -15.37
CA ALA A 848 -23.23 2.97 -13.96
C ALA A 848 -22.01 3.43 -13.12
N ILE A 849 -22.13 4.57 -12.42
CA ILE A 849 -21.10 5.02 -11.47
C ILE A 849 -21.22 4.20 -10.18
N PRO A 850 -20.20 3.42 -9.75
CA PRO A 850 -20.39 2.38 -8.73
C PRO A 850 -20.85 2.83 -7.33
N TYR A 851 -20.57 4.07 -6.90
CA TYR A 851 -21.06 4.63 -5.63
C TYR A 851 -22.45 5.31 -5.76
N ARG A 852 -22.98 5.47 -6.98
CA ARG A 852 -24.37 5.89 -7.23
C ARG A 852 -25.30 4.70 -7.43
N GLN A 853 -24.88 3.79 -8.29
CA GLN A 853 -25.70 2.68 -8.80
C GLN A 853 -25.00 1.33 -8.50
N PRO A 854 -24.77 0.98 -7.22
CA PRO A 854 -23.96 -0.18 -6.85
C PRO A 854 -24.54 -1.50 -7.36
N PHE A 855 -25.86 -1.63 -7.50
CA PHE A 855 -26.51 -2.85 -7.98
C PHE A 855 -26.37 -3.02 -9.50
N ALA A 856 -26.61 -1.96 -10.28
CA ALA A 856 -26.32 -1.96 -11.73
C ALA A 856 -24.84 -2.21 -12.01
N ALA A 857 -23.95 -1.57 -11.24
CA ALA A 857 -22.51 -1.80 -11.35
C ALA A 857 -22.08 -3.22 -10.97
N ALA A 858 -22.74 -3.83 -9.96
CA ALA A 858 -22.52 -5.23 -9.59
C ALA A 858 -22.99 -6.21 -10.67
N HIS A 859 -24.14 -5.93 -11.30
CA HIS A 859 -24.69 -6.73 -12.40
C HIS A 859 -23.85 -6.61 -13.68
N ASP A 860 -23.52 -5.41 -14.15
CA ASP A 860 -22.72 -5.20 -15.36
C ASP A 860 -21.30 -5.80 -15.26
N ARG A 861 -20.63 -5.63 -14.10
CA ARG A 861 -19.37 -6.34 -13.82
C ARG A 861 -19.49 -7.85 -13.92
N TYR A 862 -20.65 -8.40 -13.53
CA TYR A 862 -20.91 -9.83 -13.64
C TYR A 862 -21.18 -10.27 -15.08
N LEU A 863 -21.90 -9.48 -15.87
CA LEU A 863 -22.08 -9.72 -17.30
C LEU A 863 -20.75 -9.64 -18.07
N ALA A 864 -19.86 -8.71 -17.71
CA ALA A 864 -18.50 -8.64 -18.26
C ALA A 864 -17.71 -9.93 -18.00
N LEU A 865 -17.71 -10.44 -16.76
CA LEU A 865 -17.10 -11.74 -16.43
C LEU A 865 -17.71 -12.90 -17.23
N LYS A 866 -19.04 -12.94 -17.38
CA LYS A 866 -19.72 -13.97 -18.20
C LYS A 866 -19.30 -13.90 -19.68
N ARG A 867 -19.15 -12.70 -20.27
CA ARG A 867 -18.66 -12.52 -21.65
C ARG A 867 -17.24 -13.06 -21.83
N GLU A 868 -16.34 -12.78 -20.89
CA GLU A 868 -14.96 -13.30 -20.93
C GLU A 868 -14.91 -14.84 -20.88
N TRP A 869 -15.70 -15.46 -20.00
CA TRP A 869 -15.77 -16.93 -19.93
C TRP A 869 -16.41 -17.53 -21.18
N SER A 870 -17.46 -16.91 -21.74
CA SER A 870 -18.05 -17.30 -23.03
C SER A 870 -17.04 -17.21 -24.19
N PHE A 871 -16.28 -16.12 -24.28
CA PHE A 871 -15.23 -15.94 -25.29
C PHE A 871 -14.18 -17.05 -25.21
N LEU A 872 -13.68 -17.36 -24.01
CA LEU A 872 -12.69 -18.42 -23.83
C LEU A 872 -13.25 -19.82 -24.14
N LEU A 873 -14.52 -20.10 -23.79
CA LEU A 873 -15.19 -21.35 -24.17
C LEU A 873 -15.38 -21.47 -25.69
N SER A 874 -15.75 -20.39 -26.38
CA SER A 874 -15.91 -20.40 -27.84
C SER A 874 -14.59 -20.58 -28.62
N ASN A 875 -13.44 -20.41 -27.95
CA ASN A 875 -12.11 -20.57 -28.53
C ASN A 875 -11.33 -21.79 -27.94
N ASP A 876 -12.00 -22.71 -27.22
CA ASP A 876 -11.37 -23.88 -26.55
C ASP A 876 -10.26 -23.52 -25.50
N GLN A 877 -10.26 -22.28 -24.97
CA GLN A 877 -9.24 -21.72 -24.07
C GLN A 877 -9.60 -21.74 -22.56
N LEU A 878 -10.74 -22.34 -22.18
CA LEU A 878 -11.18 -22.45 -20.78
C LEU A 878 -11.29 -23.92 -20.34
N TRP A 879 -10.47 -24.33 -19.38
CA TRP A 879 -10.35 -25.73 -18.96
C TRP A 879 -11.19 -26.02 -17.71
N ILE A 880 -12.35 -26.62 -17.94
CA ILE A 880 -13.34 -27.04 -16.93
C ILE A 880 -13.88 -28.42 -17.35
N ARG A 881 -14.20 -29.32 -16.41
CA ARG A 881 -14.82 -30.61 -16.73
C ARG A 881 -16.29 -30.44 -17.07
N ASP A 882 -16.83 -31.22 -18.01
CA ASP A 882 -18.23 -31.10 -18.50
C ASP A 882 -19.29 -30.98 -17.39
N GLY A 883 -19.20 -31.80 -16.34
CA GLY A 883 -20.12 -31.74 -15.19
C GLY A 883 -19.93 -30.49 -14.30
N GLU A 884 -18.70 -30.02 -14.15
CA GLU A 884 -18.37 -28.78 -13.43
C GLU A 884 -18.81 -27.55 -14.26
N LEU A 885 -18.67 -27.61 -15.59
CA LEU A 885 -19.11 -26.58 -16.54
C LEU A 885 -20.64 -26.45 -16.54
N LYS A 886 -21.38 -27.57 -16.58
CA LYS A 886 -22.85 -27.55 -16.47
C LYS A 886 -23.32 -26.91 -15.16
N ALA A 887 -22.68 -27.25 -14.04
CA ALA A 887 -22.99 -26.68 -12.73
C ALA A 887 -22.64 -25.18 -12.65
N LEU A 888 -21.48 -24.76 -13.17
CA LEU A 888 -21.06 -23.37 -13.25
C LEU A 888 -22.00 -22.53 -14.12
N SER A 889 -22.33 -23.02 -15.30
CA SER A 889 -23.24 -22.39 -16.27
C SER A 889 -24.63 -22.15 -15.69
N THR A 890 -25.18 -23.16 -15.00
CA THR A 890 -26.49 -23.05 -14.33
C THR A 890 -26.47 -21.98 -13.23
N GLN A 891 -25.45 -21.99 -12.35
CA GLN A 891 -25.34 -20.99 -11.28
C GLN A 891 -24.96 -19.59 -11.79
N ALA A 892 -24.30 -19.49 -12.94
CA ALA A 892 -23.97 -18.22 -13.57
C ALA A 892 -25.18 -17.51 -14.21
N GLU A 893 -26.20 -18.28 -14.59
CA GLU A 893 -27.45 -17.73 -15.08
C GLU A 893 -28.35 -17.29 -13.91
N ASP A 894 -28.51 -18.17 -12.92
CA ASP A 894 -29.19 -17.91 -11.65
C ASP A 894 -28.67 -16.63 -10.92
N LEU A 895 -27.35 -16.46 -10.84
CA LEU A 895 -26.75 -15.25 -10.25
C LEU A 895 -26.96 -13.99 -11.10
N ALA A 896 -26.89 -14.08 -12.43
CA ALA A 896 -27.12 -12.91 -13.28
C ALA A 896 -28.57 -12.41 -13.17
N GLN A 897 -29.54 -13.33 -13.21
CA GLN A 897 -30.95 -13.01 -13.03
C GLN A 897 -31.23 -12.45 -11.63
N THR A 898 -30.59 -12.99 -10.59
CA THR A 898 -30.71 -12.45 -9.23
C THR A 898 -30.12 -11.03 -9.12
N LEU A 899 -28.97 -10.77 -9.75
CA LEU A 899 -28.35 -9.43 -9.75
C LEU A 899 -29.21 -8.41 -10.52
N LYS A 900 -29.83 -8.80 -11.63
CA LYS A 900 -30.78 -7.95 -12.35
C LYS A 900 -32.06 -7.68 -11.54
N GLN A 901 -32.61 -8.69 -10.87
CA GLN A 901 -33.76 -8.48 -9.95
C GLN A 901 -33.44 -7.52 -8.79
N LEU A 902 -32.19 -7.51 -8.30
CA LEU A 902 -31.72 -6.55 -7.29
C LEU A 902 -31.48 -5.14 -7.88
N GLU A 903 -31.03 -5.04 -9.13
CA GLU A 903 -30.92 -3.77 -9.86
C GLU A 903 -32.30 -3.13 -10.10
N ASP A 904 -33.28 -3.92 -10.56
CA ASP A 904 -34.63 -3.47 -10.90
C ASP A 904 -35.51 -3.20 -9.66
N ASN A 905 -35.29 -3.94 -8.55
CA ASN A 905 -36.04 -3.76 -7.31
C ASN A 905 -35.15 -3.91 -6.05
N PRO A 906 -34.43 -2.84 -5.65
CA PRO A 906 -33.58 -2.84 -4.47
C PRO A 906 -34.36 -2.98 -3.16
N SER A 907 -34.12 -4.07 -2.42
CA SER A 907 -34.72 -4.30 -1.11
C SER A 907 -33.78 -5.13 -0.21
N PRO A 908 -33.98 -5.15 1.13
CA PRO A 908 -33.20 -6.02 2.02
C PRO A 908 -33.32 -7.51 1.65
N GLN A 909 -34.47 -7.93 1.12
CA GLN A 909 -34.74 -9.31 0.71
C GLN A 909 -34.00 -9.67 -0.59
N THR A 910 -34.15 -8.87 -1.65
CA THR A 910 -33.45 -9.09 -2.92
C THR A 910 -31.92 -9.00 -2.73
N LEU A 911 -31.44 -8.11 -1.85
CA LEU A 911 -30.03 -8.02 -1.48
C LEU A 911 -29.52 -9.30 -0.78
N GLY A 912 -30.25 -9.79 0.22
CA GLY A 912 -29.87 -11.02 0.94
C GLY A 912 -29.81 -12.24 0.01
N ILE A 913 -30.74 -12.36 -0.93
CA ILE A 913 -30.75 -13.42 -1.96
C ILE A 913 -29.52 -13.26 -2.87
N ALA A 914 -29.23 -12.06 -3.37
CA ALA A 914 -28.05 -11.81 -4.23
C ALA A 914 -26.73 -12.13 -3.51
N GLN A 915 -26.58 -11.75 -2.24
CA GLN A 915 -25.42 -12.08 -1.42
C GLN A 915 -25.27 -13.60 -1.23
N GLN A 916 -26.37 -14.31 -0.94
CA GLN A 916 -26.36 -15.78 -0.80
C GLN A 916 -26.02 -16.49 -2.12
N LYS A 917 -26.56 -16.03 -3.25
CA LYS A 917 -26.28 -16.56 -4.59
C LYS A 917 -24.82 -16.31 -4.99
N LEU A 918 -24.30 -15.10 -4.78
CA LEU A 918 -22.88 -14.77 -5.02
C LEU A 918 -21.94 -15.64 -4.18
N ALA A 919 -22.20 -15.76 -2.88
CA ALA A 919 -21.41 -16.61 -1.97
C ALA A 919 -21.55 -18.11 -2.26
N THR A 920 -22.52 -18.53 -3.07
CA THR A 920 -22.67 -19.91 -3.56
C THR A 920 -21.90 -20.08 -4.87
N PHE A 921 -22.09 -19.17 -5.83
CA PHE A 921 -21.37 -19.12 -7.09
C PHE A 921 -19.85 -19.05 -6.90
N GLN A 922 -19.34 -18.22 -5.99
CA GLN A 922 -17.91 -18.13 -5.66
C GLN A 922 -17.29 -19.52 -5.30
N LYS A 923 -18.05 -20.39 -4.60
CA LYS A 923 -17.61 -21.74 -4.21
C LYS A 923 -17.64 -22.72 -5.39
N GLN A 924 -18.63 -22.59 -6.27
CA GLN A 924 -18.69 -23.36 -7.51
C GLN A 924 -17.57 -22.95 -8.48
N PHE A 925 -17.33 -21.65 -8.61
CA PHE A 925 -16.23 -21.07 -9.40
C PHE A 925 -14.87 -21.61 -8.95
N GLN A 926 -14.57 -21.55 -7.64
CA GLN A 926 -13.34 -22.12 -7.04
C GLN A 926 -13.19 -23.64 -7.27
N THR A 927 -14.28 -24.36 -7.51
CA THR A 927 -14.26 -25.80 -7.80
C THR A 927 -14.07 -26.06 -9.29
N SER A 928 -14.76 -25.30 -10.14
CA SER A 928 -14.79 -25.48 -11.60
C SER A 928 -13.48 -25.00 -12.26
N MET A 929 -12.91 -23.91 -11.76
CA MET A 929 -11.68 -23.31 -12.31
C MET A 929 -10.39 -24.00 -11.84
N ARG A 930 -10.46 -25.18 -11.18
CA ARG A 930 -9.27 -25.86 -10.64
C ARG A 930 -8.26 -26.25 -11.70
N LEU A 931 -8.71 -26.70 -12.88
CA LEU A 931 -7.82 -27.06 -13.98
C LEU A 931 -7.22 -25.80 -14.63
N GLN A 932 -8.06 -24.80 -14.93
CA GLN A 932 -7.59 -23.48 -15.41
C GLN A 932 -6.55 -22.84 -14.47
N ALA A 933 -6.73 -22.96 -13.15
CA ALA A 933 -5.82 -22.39 -12.15
C ALA A 933 -4.41 -23.01 -12.16
N LEU A 934 -4.25 -24.23 -12.69
CA LEU A 934 -2.93 -24.87 -12.83
C LEU A 934 -2.10 -24.27 -13.98
N GLU A 935 -2.74 -23.78 -15.06
CA GLU A 935 -2.04 -23.20 -16.23
C GLU A 935 -2.18 -21.67 -16.36
N ARG A 936 -3.22 -21.08 -15.75
CA ARG A 936 -3.50 -19.63 -15.73
C ARG A 936 -3.84 -19.13 -14.31
N PRO A 937 -2.95 -19.31 -13.31
CA PRO A 937 -3.23 -18.91 -11.92
C PRO A 937 -3.51 -17.40 -11.76
N TYR A 938 -2.86 -16.54 -12.55
CA TYR A 938 -3.12 -15.09 -12.53
C TYR A 938 -4.55 -14.75 -12.96
N GLN A 939 -5.00 -15.32 -14.07
CA GLN A 939 -6.34 -15.11 -14.64
C GLN A 939 -7.44 -15.52 -13.66
N VAL A 940 -7.35 -16.74 -13.09
CA VAL A 940 -8.33 -17.22 -12.11
C VAL A 940 -8.31 -16.39 -10.82
N SER A 941 -7.15 -15.87 -10.41
CA SER A 941 -7.03 -14.94 -9.29
C SER A 941 -7.69 -13.58 -9.57
N SER A 942 -7.51 -13.01 -10.77
CA SER A 942 -8.20 -11.78 -11.20
C SER A 942 -9.71 -11.94 -11.19
N TRP A 943 -10.24 -13.01 -11.80
CA TRP A 943 -11.68 -13.29 -11.76
C TRP A 943 -12.19 -13.46 -10.32
N GLY A 944 -11.42 -14.10 -9.43
CA GLY A 944 -11.72 -14.17 -8.00
C GLY A 944 -11.79 -12.79 -7.33
N ASN A 945 -10.82 -11.90 -7.61
CA ASN A 945 -10.81 -10.53 -7.12
C ASN A 945 -11.98 -9.70 -7.66
N ARG A 946 -12.35 -9.89 -8.93
CA ARG A 946 -13.48 -9.20 -9.58
C ARG A 946 -14.83 -9.68 -9.03
N LEU A 947 -14.98 -10.97 -8.72
CA LEU A 947 -16.12 -11.50 -7.95
C LEU A 947 -16.18 -10.95 -6.51
N ALA A 948 -15.04 -10.69 -5.86
CA ALA A 948 -15.01 -9.99 -4.58
C ALA A 948 -15.32 -8.48 -4.72
N SER A 949 -15.06 -7.86 -5.87
CA SER A 949 -15.49 -6.48 -6.14
C SER A 949 -17.02 -6.36 -6.23
N ILE A 950 -17.69 -7.37 -6.78
CA ILE A 950 -19.17 -7.45 -6.80
C ILE A 950 -19.70 -7.56 -5.37
N GLU A 951 -19.09 -8.38 -4.52
CA GLU A 951 -19.44 -8.48 -3.09
C GLU A 951 -19.29 -7.12 -2.37
N MET A 952 -18.18 -6.40 -2.61
CA MET A 952 -17.96 -5.05 -2.08
C MET A 952 -19.06 -4.07 -2.53
N LEU A 953 -19.50 -4.12 -3.78
CA LEU A 953 -20.61 -3.29 -4.27
C LEU A 953 -21.94 -3.63 -3.59
N LEU A 954 -22.22 -4.92 -3.36
CA LEU A 954 -23.41 -5.34 -2.58
C LEU A 954 -23.35 -4.82 -1.13
N ARG A 955 -22.17 -4.81 -0.49
CA ARG A 955 -22.00 -4.24 0.86
C ARG A 955 -22.12 -2.71 0.90
N TYR A 956 -21.69 -1.99 -0.15
CA TYR A 956 -21.95 -0.55 -0.26
C TYR A 956 -23.44 -0.27 -0.52
N GLY A 957 -24.08 -1.05 -1.39
CA GLY A 957 -25.51 -0.95 -1.69
C GLY A 957 -26.41 -1.18 -0.47
N GLU A 958 -26.00 -2.00 0.49
CA GLU A 958 -26.70 -2.15 1.78
C GLU A 958 -26.88 -0.82 2.52
N ARG A 959 -25.92 0.11 2.40
CA ARG A 959 -26.00 1.47 2.96
C ARG A 959 -26.92 2.39 2.16
N LYS A 960 -27.27 2.06 0.91
CA LYS A 960 -28.26 2.79 0.08
C LYS A 960 -29.69 2.24 0.18
N ILE A 961 -29.90 1.16 0.95
CA ILE A 961 -31.22 0.59 1.27
C ILE A 961 -31.64 0.93 2.71
N LYS A 962 -30.69 1.28 3.59
CA LYS A 962 -30.92 1.61 5.01
C LYS A 962 -30.99 3.11 5.32
N ASN A 963 -30.66 3.97 4.36
CA ASN A 963 -30.77 5.44 4.42
C ASN A 963 -31.58 5.90 3.21
#